data_AF-A0A843CUI7-F1
#
_entry.id   AF-A0A843CUI7-F1
#
_cell.length_a   1.000
_cell.length_b   1.000
_cell.length_c   1.000
_cell.angle_alpha   90.00
_cell.angle_beta   90.00
_cell.angle_gamma   90.00
#
_symmetry.space_group_name_H-M   'P 1'
#
loop_
_entity.id
_entity.type
_entity.pdbx_description
1 polymer ?
#
loop_
_entity_poly.entity_id
_entity_poly.type
_entity_poly.pdbx_seq_one_letter_code
_entity_poly.pdbx_strand_id
1 'polypeptide(L)'
;MLRTDKSTVVILALAVAISCVAGAVVFGNLDDYGNSISYETNGGKLSGDYVKSYTTGEQVELPVPEKDRYVFRGWYLDEELTYQFDGNMTGLIGKIVLYASWDYDLTGHKLTMSKSGTYSTSSGSYTISGTFEYTYLNYNTDKKTYYVLREDTTTYTNRMGKSATDSDSSELWEDDEDLSYKGLETISTIKGDIACNVYMFSNAYEEKVLWVGVDDGIVYKIRYFYDSSSFFSRTVKSIIYELTSDEIVTIKKDQKLTVIADDKLTIKGNEGYYAKGTTVTLEAVPAVGESFRGWFDDDGNILSYETKYSFIITKDITLVAHLKEWFTVSYEMDGGTTSETLPEKYSPGTSLTLPIPVRDQDVFGGWYLDPEFENYFDGDTSDLDGNITLYAYWEENLTGHTLTLKKEGTYNRGINSCTISGTLTFTYMYFNFDKQSYYIKNSDYTKYTYTYISGQDYEEETSHLYWSSEVSGTWQYLGTEVIDVTIDGKIQQMECYVNRLTYTNGGVETQWSNGWKVYKIEYEYNSYSIFTSNSRTVTYTYVSDGMIEIEKDCDITVVSGEGIEVKGNKSPYQLGETATLEAVVDKNVEFGGWYDENNTLLSNTKKYEFVVTGSQTIYAINANVLDGTFDSDIPIDLDAEFGLTDATYTITNSDTEDKDEYVKGLYTFDNGGKYTIIAKDSDGSYKFFTVKITGGVERTYEWKCDNITYTLTMDIDYDDFLYSRDLYDISKRQQQSSHVRDKTFVTYSYTDSTMAPYMETLVNALYEKYMATHSTVTEIGYLNYILAFTQYIEYQYDEEAMGVEEYWKFPLETLYDQGGDCEDTSILFVAIAHQSRSIIGFNYEVAMQLLPGHMCGAIKLSGSSASYKTNPSGYIYCETTTTDYRIGEIPKSNNMEAYFTQATYYNNGYSATVEIA
;
A
#
# COMPACT_ATOMS: atom_id res chain seq x y z
N MET A 1 -16.58 39.67 46.15
CA MET A 1 -15.74 40.88 46.00
C MET A 1 -15.29 40.91 44.54
N LEU A 2 -15.89 41.69 43.62
CA LEU A 2 -15.65 43.14 43.36
C LEU A 2 -14.13 43.46 43.27
N ARG A 3 -13.56 44.13 42.26
CA ARG A 3 -14.01 44.80 41.02
C ARG A 3 -12.77 45.49 40.36
N THR A 4 -12.79 45.66 39.00
CA THR A 4 -12.29 46.81 38.16
C THR A 4 -10.78 47.14 38.06
N ASP A 5 -10.16 47.67 36.97
CA ASP A 5 -10.55 48.49 35.77
C ASP A 5 -9.53 48.28 34.58
N LYS A 6 -9.89 48.19 33.27
CA LYS A 6 -10.17 49.19 32.16
C LYS A 6 -8.99 50.12 31.74
N SER A 7 -8.53 50.17 30.47
CA SER A 7 -9.16 50.74 29.24
C SER A 7 -8.37 50.39 27.92
N THR A 8 -8.96 49.81 26.86
CA THR A 8 -9.35 50.34 25.49
C THR A 8 -8.17 50.61 24.49
N VAL A 9 -8.06 49.98 23.28
CA VAL A 9 -8.75 50.26 21.99
C VAL A 9 -8.73 49.05 20.98
N VAL A 10 -9.94 48.60 20.60
CA VAL A 10 -10.52 48.09 19.31
C VAL A 10 -9.75 47.15 18.35
N ILE A 11 -10.15 45.86 18.29
CA ILE A 11 -10.59 45.11 17.07
C ILE A 11 -11.71 44.14 17.50
N LEU A 12 -12.84 44.17 16.79
CA LEU A 12 -14.08 43.47 17.11
C LEU A 12 -14.20 42.21 16.22
N ALA A 13 -14.09 41.04 16.83
CA ALA A 13 -14.72 39.81 16.39
C ALA A 13 -15.75 39.45 17.47
N LEU A 14 -17.01 39.16 17.11
CA LEU A 14 -17.97 38.57 18.07
C LEU A 14 -19.14 37.86 17.39
N ALA A 15 -19.45 36.71 17.97
CA ALA A 15 -20.44 35.69 17.65
C ALA A 15 -21.92 36.11 17.85
N VAL A 16 -22.86 35.27 17.38
CA VAL A 16 -23.87 34.53 18.19
C VAL A 16 -24.67 33.56 17.29
N ALA A 17 -24.94 32.35 17.79
CA ALA A 17 -25.89 31.38 17.25
C ALA A 17 -27.11 31.20 18.21
N ILE A 18 -28.31 31.04 17.60
CA ILE A 18 -29.59 30.43 18.06
C ILE A 18 -30.48 31.16 19.12
N SER A 19 -31.70 31.59 18.72
CA SER A 19 -32.99 30.97 19.14
C SER A 19 -34.26 31.77 18.72
N CYS A 20 -35.29 31.01 18.31
CA CYS A 20 -36.76 31.27 18.33
C CYS A 20 -37.37 32.21 17.25
N VAL A 21 -38.46 31.92 16.51
CA VAL A 21 -39.50 30.87 16.50
C VAL A 21 -40.11 30.80 15.09
N ALA A 22 -40.49 29.58 14.70
CA ALA A 22 -41.44 29.13 13.67
C ALA A 22 -42.19 30.16 12.80
N GLY A 23 -42.28 29.84 11.51
CA GLY A 23 -43.39 30.27 10.65
C GLY A 23 -42.96 30.62 9.24
N ALA A 24 -43.24 29.73 8.30
CA ALA A 24 -43.15 29.99 6.87
C ALA A 24 -43.78 31.34 6.49
N VAL A 25 -43.05 32.20 5.77
CA VAL A 25 -43.59 33.04 4.68
C VAL A 25 -42.44 33.40 3.73
N VAL A 26 -42.69 33.10 2.46
CA VAL A 26 -41.96 33.52 1.25
C VAL A 26 -41.75 35.04 1.20
N PHE A 27 -40.49 35.46 1.06
CA PHE A 27 -40.08 36.68 0.35
C PHE A 27 -38.75 36.30 -0.32
N GLY A 28 -38.71 36.03 -1.62
CA GLY A 28 -38.83 37.04 -2.67
C GLY A 28 -37.41 37.42 -3.09
N ASN A 29 -37.01 36.98 -4.28
CA ASN A 29 -35.78 37.28 -5.04
C ASN A 29 -34.68 38.06 -4.30
N LEU A 30 -33.57 37.38 -3.98
CA LEU A 30 -32.26 38.01 -3.82
C LEU A 30 -31.59 38.13 -5.20
N ASP A 31 -32.30 38.73 -6.17
CA ASP A 31 -31.73 39.17 -7.46
C ASP A 31 -31.22 40.63 -7.38
N ASP A 32 -31.12 41.23 -6.19
CA ASP A 32 -30.97 42.69 -6.06
C ASP A 32 -29.87 43.14 -5.07
N TYR A 33 -28.76 42.40 -5.01
CA TYR A 33 -27.46 43.06 -4.93
C TYR A 33 -26.82 42.88 -6.30
N GLY A 34 -27.04 43.84 -7.19
CA GLY A 34 -26.48 43.82 -8.55
C GLY A 34 -24.96 43.74 -8.51
N ASN A 35 -24.42 42.51 -8.47
CA ASN A 35 -23.01 42.21 -8.60
C ASN A 35 -22.56 42.78 -9.94
N SER A 36 -21.76 43.84 -9.87
CA SER A 36 -21.43 44.66 -11.03
C SER A 36 -19.97 45.02 -11.05
N ILE A 37 -19.41 45.11 -12.26
CA ILE A 37 -18.03 45.47 -12.50
C ILE A 37 -18.01 46.88 -13.10
N SER A 38 -17.22 47.76 -12.50
CA SER A 38 -16.90 49.09 -13.03
C SER A 38 -15.43 49.12 -13.42
N TYR A 39 -15.11 49.72 -14.57
CA TYR A 39 -13.74 49.80 -15.07
C TYR A 39 -13.26 51.25 -15.06
N GLU A 40 -12.19 51.52 -14.32
CA GLU A 40 -11.43 52.77 -14.37
C GLU A 40 -10.20 52.54 -15.23
N THR A 41 -10.28 52.95 -16.50
CA THR A 41 -9.25 52.64 -17.50
C THR A 41 -7.98 53.48 -17.37
N ASN A 42 -7.89 54.40 -16.40
CA ASN A 42 -6.72 55.26 -16.16
C ASN A 42 -6.17 55.91 -17.44
N GLY A 43 -7.09 56.42 -18.27
CA GLY A 43 -6.81 57.11 -19.53
C GLY A 43 -6.84 56.24 -20.79
N GLY A 44 -7.07 54.92 -20.68
CA GLY A 44 -7.32 54.03 -21.82
C GLY A 44 -8.79 54.01 -22.28
N LYS A 45 -9.09 53.21 -23.30
CA LYS A 45 -10.42 53.03 -23.89
C LYS A 45 -10.76 51.55 -24.00
N LEU A 46 -11.99 51.18 -23.65
CA LEU A 46 -12.54 49.84 -23.91
C LEU A 46 -13.24 49.82 -25.27
N SER A 47 -12.95 48.81 -26.08
CA SER A 47 -13.58 48.55 -27.38
C SER A 47 -14.44 47.27 -27.28
N GLY A 48 -15.59 47.26 -27.96
CA GLY A 48 -16.52 46.11 -27.95
C GLY A 48 -17.44 45.99 -26.73
N ASP A 49 -18.17 44.86 -26.67
CA ASP A 49 -18.99 44.48 -25.52
C ASP A 49 -18.11 43.79 -24.47
N TYR A 50 -18.30 44.14 -23.20
CA TYR A 50 -17.53 43.61 -22.09
C TYR A 50 -18.40 43.36 -20.86
N VAL A 51 -17.93 42.46 -20.00
CA VAL A 51 -18.66 41.97 -18.83
C VAL A 51 -18.91 43.10 -17.84
N LYS A 52 -20.16 43.32 -17.42
CA LYS A 52 -20.54 44.37 -16.46
C LYS A 52 -21.18 43.83 -15.19
N SER A 53 -21.41 42.53 -15.14
CA SER A 53 -22.03 41.81 -14.02
C SER A 53 -21.41 40.42 -13.87
N TYR A 54 -21.45 39.85 -12.67
CA TYR A 54 -20.83 38.54 -12.40
C TYR A 54 -21.63 37.73 -11.39
N THR A 55 -21.47 36.41 -11.44
CA THR A 55 -21.94 35.48 -10.40
C THR A 55 -20.77 35.16 -9.47
N THR A 56 -20.99 35.23 -8.15
CA THR A 56 -19.96 34.88 -7.16
C THR A 56 -19.51 33.43 -7.36
N GLY A 57 -18.20 33.20 -7.47
CA GLY A 57 -17.60 31.87 -7.66
C GLY A 57 -17.23 31.49 -9.10
N GLU A 58 -17.55 32.32 -10.10
CA GLU A 58 -17.15 32.07 -11.49
C GLU A 58 -15.78 32.65 -11.85
N GLN A 59 -15.17 32.11 -12.91
CA GLN A 59 -14.03 32.71 -13.60
C GLN A 59 -14.54 33.56 -14.75
N VAL A 60 -14.09 34.81 -14.84
CA VAL A 60 -14.57 35.75 -15.85
C VAL A 60 -13.39 36.27 -16.67
N GLU A 61 -13.49 36.16 -17.99
CA GLU A 61 -12.55 36.76 -18.92
C GLU A 61 -12.79 38.28 -18.99
N LEU A 62 -11.81 39.07 -18.52
CA LEU A 62 -11.90 40.52 -18.43
C LEU A 62 -11.48 41.19 -19.75
N PRO A 63 -12.06 42.34 -20.10
CA PRO A 63 -11.68 43.03 -21.33
C PRO A 63 -10.26 43.60 -21.23
N VAL A 64 -9.58 43.68 -22.37
CA VAL A 64 -8.27 44.34 -22.51
C VAL A 64 -8.50 45.74 -23.08
N PRO A 65 -8.32 46.81 -22.29
CA PRO A 65 -8.43 48.18 -22.80
C PRO A 65 -7.23 48.54 -23.69
N GLU A 66 -7.42 49.55 -24.53
CA GLU A 66 -6.39 50.12 -25.42
C GLU A 66 -6.01 51.54 -24.98
N LYS A 67 -4.71 51.87 -24.96
CA LYS A 67 -4.22 53.22 -24.69
C LYS A 67 -3.04 53.51 -25.60
N ASP A 68 -3.11 54.61 -26.35
CA ASP A 68 -2.07 54.97 -27.33
C ASP A 68 -0.70 55.09 -26.66
N ARG A 69 0.31 54.37 -27.18
CA ARG A 69 1.68 54.24 -26.62
C ARG A 69 1.80 53.56 -25.27
N TYR A 70 0.78 52.83 -24.83
CA TYR A 70 0.85 52.05 -23.59
C TYR A 70 0.35 50.62 -23.79
N VAL A 71 0.94 49.73 -23.02
CA VAL A 71 0.65 48.31 -22.95
C VAL A 71 -0.11 48.02 -21.67
N PHE A 72 -1.21 47.29 -21.77
CA PHE A 72 -2.04 46.94 -20.62
C PHE A 72 -1.37 45.85 -19.77
N ARG A 73 -1.14 46.13 -18.48
CA ARG A 73 -0.51 45.19 -17.54
C ARG A 73 -1.51 44.33 -16.77
N GLY A 74 -2.75 44.79 -16.65
CA GLY A 74 -3.81 44.07 -15.95
C GLY A 74 -4.73 44.98 -15.16
N TRP A 75 -5.74 44.35 -14.57
CA TRP A 75 -6.71 44.99 -13.70
C TRP A 75 -6.29 44.86 -12.23
N TYR A 76 -6.60 45.89 -11.44
CA TYR A 76 -6.28 45.97 -10.00
C TYR A 76 -7.52 46.34 -9.20
N LEU A 77 -7.61 45.86 -7.95
CA LEU A 77 -8.76 46.10 -7.07
C LEU A 77 -8.74 47.46 -6.37
N ASP A 78 -7.63 48.20 -6.48
CA ASP A 78 -7.41 49.48 -5.82
C ASP A 78 -6.74 50.50 -6.75
N GLU A 79 -7.01 51.78 -6.50
CA GLU A 79 -6.51 52.90 -7.30
C GLU A 79 -4.98 53.04 -7.25
N GLU A 80 -4.35 52.60 -6.15
CA GLU A 80 -2.90 52.60 -5.97
C GLU A 80 -2.20 51.44 -6.70
N LEU A 81 -2.97 50.58 -7.40
CA LEU A 81 -2.50 49.44 -8.19
C LEU A 81 -1.68 48.43 -7.37
N THR A 82 -2.10 48.16 -6.12
CA THR A 82 -1.38 47.27 -5.20
C THR A 82 -1.86 45.82 -5.21
N TYR A 83 -3.14 45.59 -5.51
CA TYR A 83 -3.76 44.27 -5.53
C TYR A 83 -4.21 43.89 -6.94
N GLN A 84 -3.37 43.15 -7.66
CA GLN A 84 -3.69 42.67 -9.00
C GLN A 84 -4.86 41.68 -8.97
N PHE A 85 -5.78 41.83 -9.92
CA PHE A 85 -6.96 41.00 -10.06
C PHE A 85 -6.80 40.00 -11.21
N ASP A 86 -7.06 38.72 -10.92
CA ASP A 86 -6.86 37.58 -11.82
C ASP A 86 -8.13 37.13 -12.56
N GLY A 87 -9.29 37.75 -12.27
CA GLY A 87 -10.58 37.38 -12.85
C GLY A 87 -11.41 36.40 -12.02
N ASN A 88 -10.90 35.94 -10.87
CA ASN A 88 -11.62 35.03 -9.99
C ASN A 88 -12.67 35.76 -9.13
N MET A 89 -13.95 35.40 -9.28
CA MET A 89 -15.07 36.04 -8.58
C MET A 89 -15.41 35.37 -7.23
N THR A 90 -14.60 34.43 -6.75
CA THR A 90 -14.85 33.71 -5.49
C THR A 90 -14.79 34.65 -4.29
N GLY A 91 -15.85 34.66 -3.47
CA GLY A 91 -15.94 35.48 -2.27
C GLY A 91 -16.24 36.96 -2.49
N LEU A 92 -16.36 37.41 -3.75
CA LEU A 92 -16.74 38.79 -4.08
C LEU A 92 -18.26 38.95 -4.07
N ILE A 93 -18.76 39.99 -3.38
CA ILE A 93 -20.17 40.38 -3.34
C ILE A 93 -20.32 41.90 -3.56
N GLY A 94 -21.28 42.30 -4.37
CA GLY A 94 -21.60 43.71 -4.64
C GLY A 94 -20.85 44.32 -5.83
N LYS A 95 -20.69 45.64 -5.82
CA LYS A 95 -20.00 46.38 -6.90
C LYS A 95 -18.49 46.36 -6.69
N ILE A 96 -17.74 45.91 -7.69
CA ILE A 96 -16.28 46.01 -7.74
C ILE A 96 -15.83 47.08 -8.73
N VAL A 97 -14.73 47.77 -8.44
CA VAL A 97 -14.09 48.73 -9.35
C VAL A 97 -12.71 48.21 -9.69
N LEU A 98 -12.44 48.02 -10.97
CA LEU A 98 -11.17 47.55 -11.50
C LEU A 98 -10.40 48.71 -12.13
N TYR A 99 -9.16 48.92 -11.70
CA TYR A 99 -8.28 49.98 -12.17
C TYR A 99 -7.25 49.40 -13.15
N ALA A 100 -7.15 50.00 -14.34
CA ALA A 100 -6.21 49.55 -15.35
C ALA A 100 -4.79 50.01 -15.04
N SER A 101 -3.83 49.07 -15.08
CA SER A 101 -2.40 49.37 -15.05
C SER A 101 -1.81 49.36 -16.46
N TRP A 102 -0.84 50.25 -16.69
CA TRP A 102 -0.26 50.54 -17.99
C TRP A 102 1.25 50.70 -17.91
N ASP A 103 1.96 50.06 -18.83
CA ASP A 103 3.37 50.33 -19.10
C ASP A 103 3.53 51.05 -20.43
N TYR A 104 4.61 51.78 -20.61
CA TYR A 104 4.89 52.43 -21.89
C TYR A 104 5.23 51.39 -22.97
N ASP A 105 4.68 51.54 -24.18
CA ASP A 105 4.99 50.64 -25.30
C ASP A 105 6.36 50.97 -25.88
N LEU A 106 7.33 50.09 -25.66
CA LEU A 106 8.67 50.23 -26.18
C LEU A 106 8.82 49.64 -27.58
N THR A 107 7.78 49.05 -28.18
CA THR A 107 7.88 48.44 -29.51
C THR A 107 8.40 49.43 -30.55
N GLY A 108 9.50 49.08 -31.22
CA GLY A 108 10.20 49.93 -32.18
C GLY A 108 11.23 50.87 -31.55
N HIS A 109 11.43 50.89 -30.23
CA HIS A 109 12.55 51.61 -29.63
C HIS A 109 13.85 50.82 -29.74
N LYS A 110 14.93 51.53 -30.08
CA LYS A 110 16.32 51.08 -29.94
C LYS A 110 16.99 51.92 -28.87
N LEU A 111 17.35 51.30 -27.75
CA LEU A 111 18.08 51.93 -26.65
C LEU A 111 19.56 51.55 -26.76
N THR A 112 20.44 52.55 -26.74
CA THR A 112 21.90 52.33 -26.66
C THR A 112 22.39 52.84 -25.32
N MET A 113 23.08 51.98 -24.57
CA MET A 113 23.67 52.27 -23.27
C MET A 113 25.18 52.18 -23.33
N SER A 114 25.87 53.14 -22.70
CA SER A 114 27.27 53.01 -22.37
C SER A 114 27.44 52.00 -21.23
N LYS A 115 28.50 51.21 -21.28
CA LYS A 115 28.83 50.17 -20.30
C LYS A 115 30.15 50.50 -19.63
N SER A 116 30.22 50.45 -18.30
CA SER A 116 31.46 50.62 -17.55
C SER A 116 31.46 49.80 -16.26
N GLY A 117 32.61 49.35 -15.79
CA GLY A 117 32.65 48.58 -14.54
C GLY A 117 33.97 47.89 -14.24
N THR A 118 33.89 46.91 -13.34
CA THR A 118 35.02 46.06 -12.95
C THR A 118 34.60 44.60 -12.93
N TYR A 119 35.52 43.72 -13.30
CA TYR A 119 35.37 42.27 -13.23
C TYR A 119 36.62 41.66 -12.63
N SER A 120 36.47 40.88 -11.56
CA SER A 120 37.58 40.25 -10.86
C SER A 120 37.30 38.76 -10.66
N THR A 121 38.29 37.93 -10.98
CA THR A 121 38.30 36.49 -10.74
C THR A 121 39.43 36.14 -9.78
N SER A 122 39.52 34.88 -9.34
CA SER A 122 40.69 34.36 -8.63
C SER A 122 42.00 34.53 -9.41
N SER A 123 41.96 34.70 -10.74
CA SER A 123 43.12 34.83 -11.62
C SER A 123 43.50 36.28 -12.00
N GLY A 124 42.66 37.28 -11.72
CA GLY A 124 42.98 38.67 -12.02
C GLY A 124 41.81 39.65 -11.96
N SER A 125 42.10 40.94 -12.09
CA SER A 125 41.10 42.03 -12.04
C SER A 125 41.20 42.89 -13.30
N TYR A 126 40.04 43.22 -13.86
CA TYR A 126 39.85 43.88 -15.14
C TYR A 126 38.88 45.06 -14.99
N THR A 127 39.11 46.14 -15.73
CA THR A 127 38.10 47.18 -15.96
C THR A 127 37.29 46.81 -17.20
N ILE A 128 35.97 47.02 -17.13
CA ILE A 128 35.04 46.79 -18.22
C ILE A 128 34.64 48.14 -18.83
N SER A 129 34.57 48.21 -20.15
CA SER A 129 33.95 49.30 -20.90
C SER A 129 33.23 48.75 -22.13
N GLY A 130 32.29 49.48 -22.72
CA GLY A 130 31.63 49.03 -23.93
C GLY A 130 30.31 49.73 -24.23
N THR A 131 29.52 49.11 -25.10
CA THR A 131 28.19 49.56 -25.50
C THR A 131 27.23 48.39 -25.48
N PHE A 132 25.98 48.68 -25.18
CA PHE A 132 24.95 47.68 -25.05
C PHE A 132 23.65 48.22 -25.62
N GLU A 133 23.07 47.51 -26.58
CA GLU A 133 21.91 47.95 -27.34
C GLU A 133 20.76 46.95 -27.19
N TYR A 134 19.55 47.49 -27.02
CA TYR A 134 18.30 46.74 -27.04
C TYR A 134 17.35 47.34 -28.06
N THR A 135 16.91 46.53 -29.01
CA THR A 135 15.82 46.88 -29.95
C THR A 135 14.59 46.06 -29.62
N TYR A 136 13.51 46.73 -29.23
CA TYR A 136 12.23 46.10 -28.89
C TYR A 136 11.45 45.82 -30.18
N LEU A 137 11.35 44.54 -30.57
CA LEU A 137 10.79 44.14 -31.86
C LEU A 137 9.29 43.89 -31.82
N ASN A 138 8.78 43.31 -30.74
CA ASN A 138 7.35 43.07 -30.57
C ASN A 138 7.01 42.81 -29.09
N TYR A 139 5.82 43.20 -28.65
CA TYR A 139 5.27 42.83 -27.35
C TYR A 139 4.35 41.61 -27.47
N ASN A 140 4.49 40.62 -26.57
CA ASN A 140 3.53 39.54 -26.43
C ASN A 140 2.59 39.84 -25.26
N THR A 141 1.31 39.99 -25.58
CA THR A 141 0.26 40.30 -24.61
C THR A 141 0.03 39.21 -23.57
N ASP A 142 0.17 37.94 -23.97
CA ASP A 142 -0.12 36.78 -23.13
C ASP A 142 1.00 36.58 -22.11
N LYS A 143 2.25 36.65 -22.58
CA LYS A 143 3.46 36.51 -21.75
C LYS A 143 3.83 37.79 -21.01
N LYS A 144 3.27 38.93 -21.42
CA LYS A 144 3.59 40.27 -20.94
C LYS A 144 5.07 40.67 -21.05
N THR A 145 5.75 40.16 -22.06
CA THR A 145 7.19 40.37 -22.30
C THR A 145 7.45 40.87 -23.72
N TYR A 146 8.62 41.48 -23.93
CA TYR A 146 9.07 41.90 -25.25
C TYR A 146 9.99 40.87 -25.90
N TYR A 147 9.87 40.69 -27.21
CA TYR A 147 10.92 40.06 -28.01
C TYR A 147 11.93 41.14 -28.41
N VAL A 148 13.19 40.96 -28.02
CA VAL A 148 14.23 41.96 -28.18
C VAL A 148 15.40 41.42 -29.00
N LEU A 149 16.00 42.29 -29.82
CA LEU A 149 17.35 42.11 -30.36
C LEU A 149 18.33 42.84 -29.43
N ARG A 150 19.26 42.08 -28.87
CA ARG A 150 20.30 42.55 -27.97
C ARG A 150 21.65 42.50 -28.68
N GLU A 151 22.39 43.61 -28.66
CA GLU A 151 23.77 43.69 -29.15
C GLU A 151 24.67 44.21 -28.02
N ASP A 152 25.65 43.44 -27.58
CA ASP A 152 26.53 43.77 -26.45
C ASP A 152 27.99 43.75 -26.89
N THR A 153 28.68 44.88 -26.80
CA THR A 153 30.12 44.98 -27.01
C THR A 153 30.81 45.24 -25.67
N THR A 154 31.71 44.35 -25.27
CA THR A 154 32.41 44.43 -23.98
C THR A 154 33.93 44.37 -24.17
N THR A 155 34.62 45.42 -23.74
CA THR A 155 36.08 45.47 -23.66
C THR A 155 36.55 45.25 -22.23
N TYR A 156 37.41 44.26 -22.03
CA TYR A 156 38.07 43.95 -20.76
C TYR A 156 39.52 44.42 -20.80
N THR A 157 39.92 45.29 -19.87
CA THR A 157 41.30 45.79 -19.76
C THR A 157 41.93 45.33 -18.46
N ASN A 158 43.09 44.66 -18.54
CA ASN A 158 43.81 44.21 -17.35
C ASN A 158 44.68 45.32 -16.72
N ARG A 159 45.24 45.07 -15.54
CA ARG A 159 46.12 46.02 -14.82
C ARG A 159 47.40 46.43 -15.57
N MET A 160 47.81 45.67 -16.60
CA MET A 160 48.95 46.01 -17.46
C MET A 160 48.54 46.88 -18.66
N GLY A 161 47.26 47.27 -18.76
CA GLY A 161 46.73 48.09 -19.86
C GLY A 161 46.46 47.31 -21.15
N LYS A 162 46.49 45.97 -21.12
CA LYS A 162 46.11 45.14 -22.29
C LYS A 162 44.59 44.94 -22.31
N SER A 163 43.98 45.14 -23.48
CA SER A 163 42.54 45.03 -23.67
C SER A 163 42.17 43.92 -24.66
N ALA A 164 41.02 43.28 -24.45
CA ALA A 164 40.34 42.41 -25.41
C ALA A 164 38.87 42.81 -25.50
N THR A 165 38.28 42.77 -26.70
CA THR A 165 36.87 43.11 -26.94
C THR A 165 36.11 41.88 -27.40
N ASP A 166 34.94 41.70 -26.82
CA ASP A 166 33.95 40.69 -27.17
C ASP A 166 32.69 41.39 -27.69
N SER A 167 32.01 40.78 -28.65
CA SER A 167 30.77 41.30 -29.24
C SER A 167 29.78 40.16 -29.41
N ASP A 168 28.62 40.30 -28.79
CA ASP A 168 27.54 39.32 -28.81
C ASP A 168 26.26 39.95 -29.39
N SER A 169 25.50 39.16 -30.14
CA SER A 169 24.21 39.53 -30.70
C SER A 169 23.23 38.39 -30.50
N SER A 170 22.14 38.64 -29.80
CA SER A 170 21.13 37.63 -29.47
C SER A 170 19.72 38.17 -29.65
N GLU A 171 18.80 37.28 -30.03
CA GLU A 171 17.38 37.59 -30.07
C GLU A 171 16.64 36.66 -29.11
N LEU A 172 15.92 37.27 -28.16
CA LEU A 172 15.31 36.55 -27.06
C LEU A 172 14.04 37.28 -26.58
N TRP A 173 13.21 36.54 -25.85
CA TRP A 173 12.22 37.19 -25.00
C TRP A 173 12.93 37.79 -23.80
N GLU A 174 12.63 39.03 -23.47
CA GLU A 174 13.04 39.62 -22.20
C GLU A 174 12.33 38.85 -21.08
N ASP A 175 13.10 38.22 -20.20
CA ASP A 175 12.56 37.54 -19.03
C ASP A 175 11.99 38.58 -18.05
N ASP A 176 10.79 38.33 -17.53
CA ASP A 176 10.20 39.12 -16.45
C ASP A 176 11.01 38.82 -15.18
N GLU A 177 12.08 39.58 -14.94
CA GLU A 177 12.79 39.50 -13.67
C GLU A 177 11.90 40.07 -12.55
N ASP A 178 11.81 39.38 -11.41
CA ASP A 178 11.08 39.80 -10.20
C ASP A 178 11.71 41.06 -9.56
N LEU A 179 11.58 42.19 -10.25
CA LEU A 179 12.09 43.48 -9.83
C LEU A 179 11.09 44.13 -8.88
N SER A 180 11.54 44.39 -7.65
CA SER A 180 10.72 45.07 -6.64
C SER A 180 10.86 46.59 -6.75
N TYR A 181 9.74 47.31 -6.82
CA TYR A 181 9.73 48.77 -6.78
C TYR A 181 10.29 49.30 -5.44
N LYS A 182 11.14 50.32 -5.50
CA LYS A 182 11.87 50.89 -4.33
C LYS A 182 11.59 52.36 -4.08
N GLY A 183 10.92 53.04 -5.01
CA GLY A 183 10.56 54.45 -4.87
C GLY A 183 11.05 55.30 -6.04
N LEU A 184 11.01 56.61 -5.83
CA LEU A 184 11.39 57.63 -6.80
C LEU A 184 12.78 58.19 -6.49
N GLU A 185 13.62 58.32 -7.51
CA GLU A 185 14.94 58.96 -7.43
C GLU A 185 15.13 59.91 -8.62
N THR A 186 15.81 61.03 -8.40
CA THR A 186 16.25 61.91 -9.50
C THR A 186 17.71 61.62 -9.81
N ILE A 187 18.00 61.21 -11.04
CA ILE A 187 19.35 60.93 -11.51
C ILE A 187 19.78 61.95 -12.57
N SER A 188 21.05 62.37 -12.50
CA SER A 188 21.64 63.22 -13.54
C SER A 188 22.09 62.35 -14.72
N THR A 189 21.57 62.65 -15.90
CA THR A 189 21.88 61.95 -17.16
C THR A 189 22.47 62.92 -18.18
N ILE A 190 22.93 62.41 -19.33
CA ILE A 190 23.33 63.27 -20.46
C ILE A 190 22.18 64.12 -21.01
N LYS A 191 20.92 63.71 -20.77
CA LYS A 191 19.71 64.43 -21.19
C LYS A 191 19.20 65.42 -20.11
N GLY A 192 19.90 65.54 -18.98
CA GLY A 192 19.51 66.35 -17.82
C GLY A 192 19.10 65.50 -16.62
N ASP A 193 18.60 66.15 -15.58
CA ASP A 193 18.07 65.48 -14.39
C ASP A 193 16.70 64.86 -14.71
N ILE A 194 16.60 63.53 -14.58
CA ILE A 194 15.40 62.75 -14.89
C ILE A 194 14.85 62.15 -13.59
N ALA A 195 13.55 62.28 -13.36
CA ALA A 195 12.85 61.56 -12.31
C ALA A 195 12.60 60.12 -12.76
N CYS A 196 13.04 59.16 -11.95
CA CYS A 196 12.97 57.75 -12.25
C CYS A 196 12.27 56.95 -11.14
N ASN A 197 11.43 56.01 -11.55
CA ASN A 197 11.06 54.87 -10.73
C ASN A 197 12.26 53.94 -10.58
N VAL A 198 12.58 53.56 -9.35
CA VAL A 198 13.70 52.68 -9.02
C VAL A 198 13.15 51.28 -8.77
N TYR A 199 13.66 50.30 -9.50
CA TYR A 199 13.35 48.90 -9.28
C TYR A 199 14.62 48.13 -8.91
N MET A 200 14.50 47.14 -8.03
CA MET A 200 15.64 46.37 -7.55
C MET A 200 15.31 44.90 -7.41
N PHE A 201 16.23 44.07 -7.87
CA PHE A 201 16.33 42.65 -7.57
C PHE A 201 17.61 42.42 -6.75
N SER A 202 17.52 41.59 -5.71
CA SER A 202 18.68 41.18 -4.93
C SER A 202 18.51 39.75 -4.42
N ASN A 203 19.55 38.94 -4.60
CA ASN A 203 19.67 37.60 -4.04
C ASN A 203 21.08 37.40 -3.42
N ALA A 204 21.41 36.18 -3.00
CA ALA A 204 22.68 35.87 -2.34
C ALA A 204 23.94 36.17 -3.18
N TYR A 205 23.81 36.29 -4.50
CA TYR A 205 24.92 36.43 -5.45
C TYR A 205 24.81 37.68 -6.31
N GLU A 206 23.63 38.25 -6.49
CA GLU A 206 23.37 39.31 -7.46
C GLU A 206 22.53 40.44 -6.86
N GLU A 207 22.86 41.67 -7.22
CA GLU A 207 22.04 42.86 -7.01
C GLU A 207 21.94 43.64 -8.31
N LYS A 208 20.72 43.87 -8.77
CA LYS A 208 20.42 44.65 -9.98
C LYS A 208 19.48 45.79 -9.62
N VAL A 209 19.83 47.00 -10.00
CA VAL A 209 19.02 48.21 -9.80
C VAL A 209 18.76 48.88 -11.14
N LEU A 210 17.50 49.21 -11.41
CA LEU A 210 17.00 49.81 -12.64
C LEU A 210 16.39 51.18 -12.35
N TRP A 211 16.77 52.20 -13.12
CA TRP A 211 16.15 53.53 -13.08
C TRP A 211 15.36 53.76 -14.35
N VAL A 212 14.03 53.74 -14.23
CA VAL A 212 13.08 53.88 -15.34
C VAL A 212 12.43 55.25 -15.29
N GLY A 213 12.47 56.03 -16.37
CA GLY A 213 11.88 57.37 -16.44
C GLY A 213 10.39 57.34 -16.13
N VAL A 214 9.93 58.24 -15.26
CA VAL A 214 8.53 58.29 -14.81
C VAL A 214 7.57 58.61 -15.96
N ASP A 215 7.98 59.49 -16.88
CA ASP A 215 7.11 60.03 -17.93
C ASP A 215 7.16 59.22 -19.24
N ASP A 216 8.29 58.56 -19.53
CA ASP A 216 8.55 57.90 -20.82
C ASP A 216 8.77 56.38 -20.70
N GLY A 217 8.88 55.84 -19.49
CA GLY A 217 9.11 54.42 -19.26
C GLY A 217 10.49 53.93 -19.75
N ILE A 218 11.41 54.82 -20.13
CA ILE A 218 12.71 54.44 -20.68
C ILE A 218 13.68 54.08 -19.55
N VAL A 219 14.47 53.04 -19.75
CA VAL A 219 15.57 52.68 -18.84
C VAL A 219 16.76 53.65 -19.03
N TYR A 220 17.00 54.51 -18.04
CA TYR A 220 18.09 55.48 -18.08
C TYR A 220 19.39 54.94 -17.51
N LYS A 221 19.31 54.04 -16.52
CA LYS A 221 20.48 53.49 -15.84
C LYS A 221 20.21 52.08 -15.32
N ILE A 222 21.22 51.23 -15.38
CA ILE A 222 21.25 49.93 -14.73
C ILE A 222 22.53 49.84 -13.91
N ARG A 223 22.42 49.41 -12.65
CA ARG A 223 23.57 48.97 -11.85
C ARG A 223 23.44 47.48 -11.63
N TYR A 224 24.47 46.74 -11.99
CA TYR A 224 24.54 45.29 -11.86
C TYR A 224 25.74 44.93 -11.01
N PHE A 225 25.52 44.24 -9.92
CA PHE A 225 26.55 43.68 -9.07
C PHE A 225 26.34 42.18 -8.94
N TYR A 226 27.41 41.41 -9.08
CA TYR A 226 27.41 39.96 -8.91
C TYR A 226 28.66 39.54 -8.14
N ASP A 227 28.51 38.81 -7.03
CA ASP A 227 29.59 38.21 -6.26
C ASP A 227 29.23 36.75 -5.97
N SER A 228 29.91 35.83 -6.64
CA SER A 228 29.80 34.40 -6.35
C SER A 228 31.12 33.83 -5.87
N SER A 229 31.04 33.07 -4.78
CA SER A 229 32.15 32.32 -4.21
C SER A 229 31.82 30.83 -4.18
N SER A 230 32.57 30.03 -4.93
CA SER A 230 32.63 28.57 -4.80
C SER A 230 33.93 28.16 -4.11
N PHE A 231 34.03 26.91 -3.66
CA PHE A 231 35.26 26.36 -3.06
C PHE A 231 36.50 26.48 -3.96
N PHE A 232 36.32 26.60 -5.28
CA PHE A 232 37.41 26.61 -6.26
C PHE A 232 37.59 27.95 -7.00
N SER A 233 36.63 28.88 -6.95
CA SER A 233 36.71 30.16 -7.64
C SER A 233 35.84 31.23 -6.99
N ARG A 234 36.32 32.48 -6.97
CA ARG A 234 35.51 33.67 -6.69
C ARG A 234 35.44 34.55 -7.92
N THR A 235 34.24 35.03 -8.22
CA THR A 235 33.97 35.96 -9.32
C THR A 235 33.17 37.15 -8.81
N VAL A 236 33.70 38.35 -8.98
CA VAL A 236 33.03 39.62 -8.63
C VAL A 236 32.89 40.49 -9.88
N LYS A 237 31.68 40.92 -10.20
CA LYS A 237 31.35 41.79 -11.33
C LYS A 237 30.56 42.98 -10.81
N SER A 238 30.94 44.20 -11.21
CA SER A 238 30.20 45.43 -10.90
C SER A 238 30.15 46.26 -12.17
N ILE A 239 28.98 46.37 -12.80
CA ILE A 239 28.77 47.08 -14.06
C ILE A 239 27.70 48.15 -13.87
N ILE A 240 27.92 49.30 -14.49
CA ILE A 240 26.95 50.35 -14.66
C ILE A 240 26.69 50.51 -16.15
N TYR A 241 25.41 50.54 -16.52
CA TYR A 241 24.94 50.91 -17.84
C TYR A 241 24.24 52.26 -17.74
N GLU A 242 24.56 53.19 -18.63
CA GLU A 242 23.92 54.51 -18.69
C GLU A 242 23.46 54.81 -20.11
N LEU A 243 22.19 55.17 -20.27
CA LEU A 243 21.57 55.45 -21.55
C LEU A 243 22.29 56.59 -22.28
N THR A 244 22.71 56.33 -23.51
CA THR A 244 23.36 57.31 -24.39
C THR A 244 22.46 57.76 -25.54
N SER A 245 21.54 56.91 -26.01
CA SER A 245 20.54 57.29 -27.01
C SER A 245 19.30 56.42 -26.89
N ASP A 246 18.14 56.98 -27.23
CA ASP A 246 16.95 56.23 -27.63
C ASP A 246 16.54 56.70 -29.03
N GLU A 247 16.26 55.76 -29.92
CA GLU A 247 15.84 56.03 -31.29
C GLU A 247 14.61 55.18 -31.62
N ILE A 248 13.70 55.71 -32.43
CA ILE A 248 12.56 54.94 -32.96
C ILE A 248 12.98 54.33 -34.30
N VAL A 249 12.94 53.01 -34.39
CA VAL A 249 13.28 52.23 -35.59
C VAL A 249 12.04 51.55 -36.18
N THR A 250 12.00 51.46 -37.52
CA THR A 250 10.92 50.76 -38.22
C THR A 250 11.19 49.25 -38.26
N ILE A 251 10.28 48.45 -37.67
CA ILE A 251 10.36 46.99 -37.69
C ILE A 251 9.86 46.46 -39.05
N LYS A 252 10.65 45.63 -39.72
CA LYS A 252 10.29 45.04 -41.02
C LYS A 252 9.49 43.74 -40.86
N LYS A 253 8.46 43.55 -41.68
CA LYS A 253 7.64 42.33 -41.73
C LYS A 253 8.22 41.37 -42.75
N ASP A 254 9.22 40.60 -42.33
CA ASP A 254 10.05 39.82 -43.26
C ASP A 254 9.89 38.30 -43.11
N GLN A 255 9.19 37.81 -42.08
CA GLN A 255 9.03 36.37 -41.84
C GLN A 255 7.70 35.85 -42.41
N LYS A 256 7.76 34.79 -43.22
CA LYS A 256 6.60 34.25 -43.94
C LYS A 256 5.97 33.08 -43.17
N LEU A 257 4.66 33.18 -42.90
CA LEU A 257 3.82 32.07 -42.49
C LEU A 257 3.05 31.53 -43.70
N THR A 258 3.17 30.24 -43.96
CA THR A 258 2.38 29.51 -44.96
C THR A 258 1.54 28.44 -44.26
N VAL A 259 0.27 28.31 -44.61
CA VAL A 259 -0.61 27.30 -44.00
C VAL A 259 -1.22 26.40 -45.08
N ILE A 260 -1.11 25.09 -44.89
CA ILE A 260 -1.66 24.04 -45.75
C ILE A 260 -2.64 23.23 -44.91
N ALA A 261 -3.77 22.82 -45.49
CA ALA A 261 -4.76 22.01 -44.79
C ALA A 261 -5.39 20.99 -45.75
N ASP A 262 -5.78 19.84 -45.21
CA ASP A 262 -6.57 18.85 -45.95
C ASP A 262 -7.91 19.46 -46.45
N ASP A 263 -8.45 18.95 -47.56
CA ASP A 263 -9.62 19.53 -48.27
C ASP A 263 -10.89 19.73 -47.40
N LYS A 264 -11.01 19.00 -46.29
CA LYS A 264 -12.15 19.06 -45.35
C LYS A 264 -11.85 19.83 -44.06
N LEU A 265 -10.72 20.54 -44.00
CA LEU A 265 -10.34 21.45 -42.92
C LEU A 265 -10.46 22.90 -43.38
N THR A 266 -11.17 23.71 -42.60
CA THR A 266 -11.16 25.18 -42.77
C THR A 266 -10.22 25.78 -41.73
N ILE A 267 -9.22 26.55 -42.15
CA ILE A 267 -8.35 27.29 -41.23
C ILE A 267 -8.84 28.71 -41.04
N LYS A 268 -8.98 29.14 -39.78
CA LYS A 268 -9.14 30.55 -39.42
C LYS A 268 -7.81 31.10 -38.91
N GLY A 269 -7.41 32.23 -39.47
CA GLY A 269 -6.12 32.86 -39.24
C GLY A 269 -5.58 33.43 -40.55
N ASN A 270 -4.62 34.36 -40.48
CA ASN A 270 -4.05 34.97 -41.67
C ASN A 270 -2.67 34.37 -41.96
N GLU A 271 -2.47 33.87 -43.17
CA GLU A 271 -1.11 33.64 -43.68
C GLU A 271 -0.49 34.96 -44.17
N GLY A 272 0.83 34.98 -44.40
CA GLY A 272 1.52 36.14 -44.94
C GLY A 272 2.79 36.52 -44.19
N TYR A 273 3.15 37.80 -44.28
CA TYR A 273 4.39 38.34 -43.70
C TYR A 273 4.17 38.99 -42.35
N TYR A 274 4.96 38.55 -41.38
CA TYR A 274 4.93 38.98 -40.00
C TYR A 274 6.27 39.60 -39.58
N ALA A 275 6.20 40.57 -38.67
CA ALA A 275 7.39 41.04 -37.98
C ALA A 275 7.94 39.89 -37.13
N LYS A 276 9.26 39.81 -36.99
CA LYS A 276 9.88 38.79 -36.14
C LYS A 276 9.45 38.98 -34.69
N GLY A 277 9.08 37.89 -34.00
CA GLY A 277 8.50 37.91 -32.66
C GLY A 277 6.97 38.07 -32.63
N THR A 278 6.29 38.14 -33.78
CA THR A 278 4.81 38.19 -33.81
C THR A 278 4.21 36.88 -33.31
N THR A 279 3.22 36.96 -32.43
CA THR A 279 2.42 35.79 -32.03
C THR A 279 1.23 35.63 -32.98
N VAL A 280 1.04 34.42 -33.51
CA VAL A 280 -0.05 34.08 -34.42
C VAL A 280 -0.84 32.92 -33.84
N THR A 281 -2.17 33.00 -33.92
CA THR A 281 -3.09 31.93 -33.55
C THR A 281 -3.85 31.46 -34.77
N LEU A 282 -3.82 30.15 -35.02
CA LEU A 282 -4.61 29.48 -36.06
C LEU A 282 -5.65 28.57 -35.43
N GLU A 283 -6.83 28.45 -36.05
CA GLU A 283 -7.88 27.50 -35.65
C GLU A 283 -8.27 26.62 -36.84
N ALA A 284 -8.10 25.30 -36.71
CA ALA A 284 -8.54 24.29 -37.66
C ALA A 284 -9.97 23.87 -37.33
N VAL A 285 -10.86 23.95 -38.31
CA VAL A 285 -12.28 23.58 -38.17
C VAL A 285 -12.58 22.41 -39.11
N PRO A 286 -12.64 21.17 -38.60
CA PRO A 286 -13.05 20.00 -39.38
C PRO A 286 -14.51 20.10 -39.85
N ALA A 287 -14.78 19.57 -41.03
CA ALA A 287 -16.15 19.34 -41.49
C ALA A 287 -16.88 18.33 -40.59
N VAL A 288 -18.22 18.35 -40.62
CA VAL A 288 -19.07 17.46 -39.82
C VAL A 288 -18.72 15.99 -40.12
N GLY A 289 -18.39 15.23 -39.06
CA GLY A 289 -18.04 13.81 -39.15
C GLY A 289 -16.55 13.53 -39.33
N GLU A 290 -15.73 14.55 -39.50
CA GLU A 290 -14.26 14.42 -39.57
C GLU A 290 -13.62 14.65 -38.20
N SER A 291 -12.43 14.10 -38.00
CA SER A 291 -11.65 14.28 -36.76
C SER A 291 -10.29 14.89 -37.06
N PHE A 292 -9.96 15.99 -36.37
CA PHE A 292 -8.66 16.64 -36.48
C PHE A 292 -7.55 15.72 -35.96
N ARG A 293 -6.48 15.56 -36.74
CA ARG A 293 -5.29 14.79 -36.32
C ARG A 293 -4.26 15.69 -35.63
N GLY A 294 -4.01 16.87 -36.17
CA GLY A 294 -3.02 17.79 -35.62
C GLY A 294 -2.46 18.78 -36.64
N TRP A 295 -1.67 19.71 -36.12
CA TRP A 295 -0.80 20.63 -36.84
C TRP A 295 0.60 20.04 -36.91
N PHE A 296 1.22 20.13 -38.09
CA PHE A 296 2.51 19.56 -38.40
C PHE A 296 3.42 20.63 -39.01
N ASP A 297 4.73 20.48 -38.85
CA ASP A 297 5.72 21.23 -39.64
C ASP A 297 5.88 20.62 -41.04
N ASP A 298 6.73 21.21 -41.86
CA ASP A 298 7.04 20.76 -43.22
C ASP A 298 7.81 19.43 -43.29
N ASP A 299 8.46 19.04 -42.20
CA ASP A 299 9.15 17.76 -42.05
C ASP A 299 8.21 16.63 -41.58
N GLY A 300 6.94 16.95 -41.26
CA GLY A 300 5.94 16.00 -40.80
C GLY A 300 5.98 15.72 -39.30
N ASN A 301 6.66 16.55 -38.51
CA ASN A 301 6.62 16.45 -37.05
C ASN A 301 5.36 17.12 -36.50
N ILE A 302 4.78 16.53 -35.47
CA ILE A 302 3.59 17.08 -34.80
C ILE A 302 3.98 18.28 -33.95
N LEU A 303 3.28 19.40 -34.16
CA LEU A 303 3.42 20.65 -33.40
C LEU A 303 2.30 20.84 -32.38
N SER A 304 1.09 20.37 -32.69
CA SER A 304 -0.07 20.44 -31.78
C SER A 304 -1.17 19.47 -32.20
N TYR A 305 -1.83 18.85 -31.23
CA TYR A 305 -3.07 18.08 -31.45
C TYR A 305 -4.33 18.94 -31.33
N GLU A 306 -4.19 20.15 -30.80
CA GLU A 306 -5.31 21.05 -30.56
C GLU A 306 -5.75 21.75 -31.85
N THR A 307 -7.06 21.87 -32.02
CA THR A 307 -7.64 22.60 -33.16
C THR A 307 -7.21 24.06 -33.17
N LYS A 308 -6.96 24.66 -32.00
CA LYS A 308 -6.36 25.99 -31.86
C LYS A 308 -4.88 25.90 -31.53
N TYR A 309 -4.04 26.57 -32.32
CA TYR A 309 -2.60 26.57 -32.14
C TYR A 309 -2.04 28.00 -32.18
N SER A 310 -1.43 28.42 -31.06
CA SER A 310 -0.75 29.71 -30.91
C SER A 310 0.77 29.52 -30.87
N PHE A 311 1.50 30.25 -31.69
CA PHE A 311 2.95 30.15 -31.80
C PHE A 311 3.57 31.49 -32.20
N ILE A 312 4.89 31.60 -32.05
CA ILE A 312 5.65 32.83 -32.33
C ILE A 312 6.42 32.67 -33.64
N ILE A 313 6.33 33.68 -34.50
CA ILE A 313 7.07 33.75 -35.76
C ILE A 313 8.49 34.28 -35.49
N THR A 314 9.47 33.39 -35.42
CA THR A 314 10.90 33.75 -35.34
C THR A 314 11.66 33.48 -36.63
N LYS A 315 11.09 32.67 -37.53
CA LYS A 315 11.61 32.37 -38.86
C LYS A 315 10.44 32.13 -39.82
N ASP A 316 10.74 31.96 -41.10
CA ASP A 316 9.78 31.41 -42.06
C ASP A 316 9.29 30.03 -41.56
N ILE A 317 7.97 29.80 -41.62
CA ILE A 317 7.33 28.57 -41.15
C ILE A 317 6.21 28.15 -42.10
N THR A 318 6.13 26.85 -42.34
CA THR A 318 5.01 26.19 -43.02
C THR A 318 4.32 25.28 -42.02
N LEU A 319 3.00 25.40 -41.91
CA LEU A 319 2.18 24.53 -41.07
C LEU A 319 1.22 23.72 -41.93
N VAL A 320 1.13 22.43 -41.66
CA VAL A 320 0.21 21.50 -42.32
C VAL A 320 -0.82 20.98 -41.33
N ALA A 321 -2.10 21.10 -41.63
CA ALA A 321 -3.21 20.63 -40.80
C ALA A 321 -3.82 19.36 -41.41
N HIS A 322 -3.85 18.26 -40.64
CA HIS A 322 -4.33 16.95 -41.11
C HIS A 322 -5.56 16.43 -40.37
N LEU A 323 -6.32 15.56 -41.04
CA LEU A 323 -7.40 14.74 -40.46
C LEU A 323 -6.94 13.32 -40.10
N LYS A 324 -7.72 12.63 -39.26
CA LYS A 324 -7.51 11.20 -38.93
C LYS A 324 -7.96 10.31 -40.10
N GLU A 325 -7.19 9.26 -40.37
CA GLU A 325 -7.56 8.18 -41.30
C GLU A 325 -8.36 7.08 -40.58
N TRP A 326 -9.28 6.43 -41.29
CA TRP A 326 -10.15 5.38 -40.72
C TRP A 326 -10.16 4.13 -41.61
N PHE A 327 -9.98 2.96 -41.01
CA PHE A 327 -10.03 1.64 -41.63
C PHE A 327 -11.15 0.78 -41.04
N THR A 328 -11.62 -0.24 -41.76
CA THR A 328 -12.70 -1.12 -41.30
C THR A 328 -12.18 -2.36 -40.58
N VAL A 329 -12.93 -2.83 -39.58
CA VAL A 329 -12.70 -4.11 -38.87
C VAL A 329 -13.83 -5.07 -39.23
N SER A 330 -13.47 -6.29 -39.65
CA SER A 330 -14.40 -7.40 -39.88
C SER A 330 -14.13 -8.54 -38.90
N TYR A 331 -15.11 -9.43 -38.68
CA TYR A 331 -15.02 -10.48 -37.65
C TYR A 331 -15.45 -11.84 -38.19
N GLU A 332 -14.65 -12.87 -37.89
CA GLU A 332 -14.94 -14.28 -38.14
C GLU A 332 -15.08 -15.00 -36.78
N MET A 333 -16.34 -15.25 -36.38
CA MET A 333 -16.67 -15.69 -35.01
C MET A 333 -16.52 -17.20 -34.77
N ASP A 334 -16.29 -17.99 -35.83
CA ASP A 334 -16.27 -19.46 -35.81
C ASP A 334 -17.41 -20.10 -34.98
N GLY A 335 -18.64 -19.63 -35.23
CA GLY A 335 -19.85 -20.13 -34.54
C GLY A 335 -20.13 -19.51 -33.17
N GLY A 336 -19.23 -18.66 -32.64
CA GLY A 336 -19.48 -17.88 -31.43
C GLY A 336 -20.44 -16.70 -31.64
N THR A 337 -20.92 -16.13 -30.53
CA THR A 337 -21.83 -14.98 -30.51
C THR A 337 -21.43 -13.99 -29.41
N THR A 338 -21.83 -12.72 -29.51
CA THR A 338 -21.65 -11.74 -28.43
C THR A 338 -22.90 -10.87 -28.29
N SER A 339 -23.22 -10.45 -27.07
CA SER A 339 -24.28 -9.49 -26.78
C SER A 339 -23.81 -8.04 -26.88
N GLU A 340 -22.49 -7.82 -26.92
CA GLU A 340 -21.87 -6.51 -27.03
C GLU A 340 -21.66 -6.08 -28.49
N THR A 341 -21.57 -4.77 -28.73
CA THR A 341 -21.37 -4.24 -30.08
C THR A 341 -19.89 -4.29 -30.46
N LEU A 342 -19.59 -4.94 -31.59
CA LEU A 342 -18.24 -5.02 -32.13
C LEU A 342 -17.84 -3.71 -32.85
N PRO A 343 -16.64 -3.16 -32.62
CA PRO A 343 -16.14 -2.00 -33.34
C PRO A 343 -16.06 -2.20 -34.86
N GLU A 344 -16.69 -1.32 -35.66
CA GLU A 344 -16.65 -1.45 -37.13
C GLU A 344 -15.43 -0.80 -37.79
N LYS A 345 -14.75 0.10 -37.08
CA LYS A 345 -13.64 0.91 -37.61
C LYS A 345 -12.58 1.22 -36.56
N TYR A 346 -11.36 1.47 -37.03
CA TYR A 346 -10.26 1.95 -36.22
C TYR A 346 -9.43 3.02 -36.96
N SER A 347 -8.61 3.76 -36.21
CA SER A 347 -7.57 4.67 -36.71
C SER A 347 -6.22 4.14 -36.24
N PRO A 348 -5.17 4.07 -37.08
CA PRO A 348 -3.85 3.65 -36.64
C PRO A 348 -3.36 4.42 -35.41
N GLY A 349 -2.64 3.73 -34.52
CA GLY A 349 -2.11 4.29 -33.28
C GLY A 349 -3.15 4.60 -32.20
N THR A 350 -4.34 4.01 -32.29
CA THR A 350 -5.36 4.04 -31.22
C THR A 350 -5.55 2.64 -30.62
N SER A 351 -6.09 2.54 -29.40
CA SER A 351 -6.42 1.24 -28.82
C SER A 351 -7.84 0.82 -29.18
N LEU A 352 -8.01 -0.44 -29.57
CA LEU A 352 -9.30 -1.06 -29.87
C LEU A 352 -9.71 -1.98 -28.73
N THR A 353 -10.84 -1.68 -28.06
CA THR A 353 -11.43 -2.57 -27.05
C THR A 353 -12.38 -3.54 -27.70
N LEU A 354 -12.16 -4.84 -27.50
CA LEU A 354 -12.96 -5.92 -28.09
C LEU A 354 -13.75 -6.68 -27.01
N PRO A 355 -14.99 -7.08 -27.29
CA PRO A 355 -15.77 -7.91 -26.38
C PRO A 355 -15.24 -9.35 -26.37
N ILE A 356 -15.59 -10.08 -25.30
CA ILE A 356 -15.35 -11.52 -25.16
C ILE A 356 -16.61 -12.24 -25.68
N PRO A 357 -16.56 -12.89 -26.86
CA PRO A 357 -17.69 -13.67 -27.34
C PRO A 357 -17.87 -14.95 -26.52
N VAL A 358 -19.04 -15.58 -26.68
CA VAL A 358 -19.39 -16.88 -26.09
C VAL A 358 -19.73 -17.91 -27.17
N ARG A 359 -19.29 -19.15 -26.98
CA ARG A 359 -19.62 -20.33 -27.81
C ARG A 359 -19.96 -21.50 -26.89
N ASP A 360 -21.01 -22.24 -27.22
CA ASP A 360 -21.48 -23.34 -26.36
C ASP A 360 -20.37 -24.39 -26.18
N GLN A 361 -20.08 -24.75 -24.92
CA GLN A 361 -19.07 -25.74 -24.51
C GLN A 361 -17.59 -25.38 -24.76
N ASP A 362 -17.27 -24.19 -25.23
CA ASP A 362 -15.89 -23.74 -25.48
C ASP A 362 -15.55 -22.46 -24.73
N VAL A 363 -14.26 -22.26 -24.45
CA VAL A 363 -13.68 -21.09 -23.81
C VAL A 363 -13.08 -20.16 -24.87
N PHE A 364 -13.33 -18.87 -24.77
CA PHE A 364 -12.77 -17.90 -25.72
C PHE A 364 -11.26 -17.71 -25.46
N GLY A 365 -10.42 -18.12 -26.41
CA GLY A 365 -8.96 -18.06 -26.30
C GLY A 365 -8.32 -16.80 -26.91
N GLY A 366 -9.11 -15.88 -27.47
CA GLY A 366 -8.64 -14.57 -27.95
C GLY A 366 -8.96 -14.25 -29.40
N TRP A 367 -8.58 -13.04 -29.82
CA TRP A 367 -8.71 -12.55 -31.19
C TRP A 367 -7.37 -12.66 -31.92
N TYR A 368 -7.40 -13.04 -33.19
CA TYR A 368 -6.21 -13.20 -34.04
C TYR A 368 -6.38 -12.47 -35.37
N LEU A 369 -5.27 -12.01 -35.95
CA LEU A 369 -5.25 -11.33 -37.25
C LEU A 369 -5.27 -12.30 -38.45
N ASP A 370 -5.12 -13.59 -38.18
CA ASP A 370 -5.07 -14.65 -39.18
C ASP A 370 -5.88 -15.89 -38.75
N PRO A 371 -6.41 -16.67 -39.71
CA PRO A 371 -7.18 -17.87 -39.44
C PRO A 371 -6.35 -19.07 -38.93
N GLU A 372 -5.02 -19.01 -39.02
CA GLU A 372 -4.10 -20.03 -38.48
C GLU A 372 -3.80 -19.82 -36.98
N PHE A 373 -4.27 -18.72 -36.40
CA PHE A 373 -4.07 -18.30 -35.01
C PHE A 373 -2.59 -18.09 -34.63
N GLU A 374 -1.78 -17.58 -35.56
CA GLU A 374 -0.35 -17.31 -35.32
C GLU A 374 -0.09 -15.88 -34.80
N ASN A 375 -0.97 -14.92 -35.11
CA ASN A 375 -0.81 -13.50 -34.78
C ASN A 375 -1.93 -13.04 -33.85
N TYR A 376 -1.69 -13.15 -32.54
CA TYR A 376 -2.60 -12.66 -31.50
C TYR A 376 -2.81 -11.14 -31.61
N PHE A 377 -4.06 -10.71 -31.46
CA PHE A 377 -4.44 -9.31 -31.47
C PHE A 377 -4.85 -8.84 -30.06
N ASP A 378 -4.04 -7.95 -29.50
CA ASP A 378 -4.20 -7.40 -28.15
C ASP A 378 -4.99 -6.08 -28.10
N GLY A 379 -5.43 -5.59 -29.26
CA GLY A 379 -6.12 -4.30 -29.39
C GLY A 379 -5.21 -3.13 -29.77
N ASP A 380 -3.89 -3.31 -29.90
CA ASP A 380 -3.00 -2.27 -30.40
C ASP A 380 -3.11 -2.11 -31.92
N THR A 381 -3.29 -0.87 -32.39
CA THR A 381 -3.41 -0.55 -33.81
C THR A 381 -2.24 0.29 -34.34
N SER A 382 -1.14 0.44 -33.58
CA SER A 382 0.02 1.24 -33.99
C SER A 382 0.64 0.77 -35.31
N ASP A 383 0.67 -0.55 -35.52
CA ASP A 383 1.36 -1.19 -36.63
C ASP A 383 0.41 -1.55 -37.78
N LEU A 384 -0.86 -1.14 -37.69
CA LEU A 384 -1.87 -1.40 -38.71
C LEU A 384 -2.06 -0.20 -39.64
N ASP A 385 -2.16 -0.45 -40.95
CA ASP A 385 -2.25 0.58 -41.99
C ASP A 385 -3.36 0.31 -43.04
N GLY A 386 -4.35 -0.51 -42.69
CA GLY A 386 -5.39 -0.95 -43.61
C GLY A 386 -6.59 -1.66 -42.97
N ASN A 387 -7.55 -2.11 -43.78
CA ASN A 387 -8.69 -2.88 -43.26
C ASN A 387 -8.21 -4.23 -42.69
N ILE A 388 -8.78 -4.67 -41.57
CA ILE A 388 -8.43 -5.94 -40.89
C ILE A 388 -9.63 -6.88 -40.75
N THR A 389 -9.34 -8.17 -40.58
CA THR A 389 -10.31 -9.19 -40.14
C THR A 389 -9.78 -9.86 -38.87
N LEU A 390 -10.63 -9.98 -37.85
CA LEU A 390 -10.30 -10.63 -36.58
C LEU A 390 -11.00 -11.98 -36.46
N TYR A 391 -10.23 -13.02 -36.11
CA TYR A 391 -10.66 -14.40 -35.98
C TYR A 391 -10.77 -14.78 -34.51
N ALA A 392 -11.93 -15.29 -34.09
CA ALA A 392 -12.15 -15.76 -32.72
C ALA A 392 -11.55 -17.16 -32.53
N TYR A 393 -10.63 -17.31 -31.58
CA TYR A 393 -10.07 -18.60 -31.17
C TYR A 393 -10.86 -19.18 -29.98
N TRP A 394 -11.01 -20.50 -29.97
CA TRP A 394 -11.82 -21.22 -28.99
C TRP A 394 -11.08 -22.46 -28.49
N GLU A 395 -11.06 -22.63 -27.16
CA GLU A 395 -10.47 -23.77 -26.45
C GLU A 395 -11.56 -24.68 -25.87
N GLU A 396 -11.25 -25.94 -25.64
CA GLU A 396 -12.16 -26.90 -25.01
C GLU A 396 -12.46 -26.53 -23.55
N ASN A 397 -13.73 -26.58 -23.13
CA ASN A 397 -14.10 -26.38 -21.72
C ASN A 397 -13.69 -27.60 -20.87
N LEU A 398 -12.81 -27.37 -19.90
CA LEU A 398 -12.25 -28.41 -19.05
C LEU A 398 -13.16 -28.78 -17.86
N THR A 399 -14.33 -28.17 -17.67
CA THR A 399 -15.21 -28.46 -16.54
C THR A 399 -15.56 -29.95 -16.47
N GLY A 400 -15.24 -30.60 -15.34
CA GLY A 400 -15.38 -32.04 -15.13
C GLY A 400 -14.16 -32.89 -15.50
N HIS A 401 -13.14 -32.31 -16.14
CA HIS A 401 -11.90 -33.03 -16.41
C HIS A 401 -11.07 -33.24 -15.15
N THR A 402 -10.33 -34.34 -15.13
CA THR A 402 -9.37 -34.70 -14.09
C THR A 402 -8.02 -35.03 -14.70
N LEU A 403 -6.93 -34.68 -14.00
CA LEU A 403 -5.56 -34.99 -14.37
C LEU A 403 -4.80 -35.48 -13.14
N THR A 404 -4.29 -36.72 -13.19
CA THR A 404 -3.50 -37.31 -12.12
C THR A 404 -2.03 -37.41 -12.53
N LEU A 405 -1.17 -36.89 -11.66
CA LEU A 405 0.28 -36.96 -11.76
C LEU A 405 0.86 -37.77 -10.58
N LYS A 406 1.85 -38.60 -10.86
CA LYS A 406 2.69 -39.23 -9.85
C LYS A 406 3.78 -38.26 -9.44
N LYS A 407 4.07 -38.14 -8.14
CA LYS A 407 5.14 -37.27 -7.63
C LYS A 407 6.26 -38.06 -6.96
N GLU A 408 7.50 -37.67 -7.21
CA GLU A 408 8.71 -38.24 -6.61
C GLU A 408 9.77 -37.15 -6.42
N GLY A 409 10.48 -37.15 -5.29
CA GLY A 409 11.46 -36.10 -5.03
C GLY A 409 12.19 -36.18 -3.70
N THR A 410 12.83 -35.09 -3.32
CA THR A 410 13.56 -34.92 -2.07
C THR A 410 13.29 -33.56 -1.45
N TYR A 411 13.33 -33.50 -0.12
CA TYR A 411 13.25 -32.26 0.65
C TYR A 411 14.29 -32.28 1.77
N ASN A 412 15.09 -31.22 1.81
CA ASN A 412 16.15 -31.02 2.80
C ASN A 412 15.83 -29.78 3.63
N ARG A 413 15.82 -29.92 4.96
CA ARG A 413 15.59 -28.84 5.93
C ARG A 413 16.74 -28.80 6.94
N GLY A 414 17.70 -27.91 6.73
CA GLY A 414 18.94 -27.87 7.50
C GLY A 414 19.76 -29.16 7.35
N ILE A 415 19.97 -29.90 8.44
CA ILE A 415 20.71 -31.18 8.44
C ILE A 415 19.83 -32.40 8.14
N ASN A 416 18.51 -32.24 8.08
CA ASN A 416 17.56 -33.33 7.84
C ASN A 416 17.24 -33.46 6.35
N SER A 417 17.12 -34.70 5.87
CA SER A 417 16.77 -35.04 4.49
C SER A 417 15.69 -36.12 4.46
N CYS A 418 14.66 -35.93 3.62
CA CYS A 418 13.61 -36.91 3.37
C CYS A 418 13.32 -37.10 1.87
N THR A 419 12.83 -38.29 1.52
CA THR A 419 12.29 -38.59 0.19
C THR A 419 10.79 -38.33 0.17
N ILE A 420 10.31 -37.75 -0.94
CA ILE A 420 8.89 -37.46 -1.18
C ILE A 420 8.36 -38.44 -2.22
N SER A 421 7.17 -39.00 -1.97
CA SER A 421 6.41 -39.78 -2.96
C SER A 421 4.91 -39.53 -2.83
N GLY A 422 4.13 -39.86 -3.87
CA GLY A 422 2.67 -39.88 -3.82
C GLY A 422 1.99 -39.49 -5.13
N THR A 423 0.83 -38.85 -5.05
CA THR A 423 0.01 -38.50 -6.22
C THR A 423 -0.65 -37.14 -6.05
N LEU A 424 -0.74 -36.40 -7.15
CA LEU A 424 -1.41 -35.12 -7.26
C LEU A 424 -2.54 -35.25 -8.27
N THR A 425 -3.77 -34.88 -7.92
CA THR A 425 -4.90 -34.89 -8.86
C THR A 425 -5.54 -33.52 -8.94
N PHE A 426 -5.58 -32.97 -10.15
CA PHE A 426 -6.32 -31.76 -10.48
C PHE A 426 -7.72 -32.14 -10.99
N THR A 427 -8.74 -31.48 -10.46
CA THR A 427 -10.12 -31.58 -10.93
C THR A 427 -10.60 -30.18 -11.28
N TYR A 428 -11.00 -29.99 -12.54
CA TYR A 428 -11.49 -28.71 -13.05
C TYR A 428 -12.98 -28.59 -12.71
N MET A 429 -13.29 -27.90 -11.61
CA MET A 429 -14.64 -27.91 -11.03
C MET A 429 -15.62 -27.02 -11.80
N TYR A 430 -15.16 -25.85 -12.24
CA TYR A 430 -15.98 -24.82 -12.89
C TYR A 430 -15.11 -23.80 -13.63
N PHE A 431 -15.59 -23.25 -14.74
CA PHE A 431 -14.96 -22.14 -15.45
C PHE A 431 -15.73 -20.84 -15.24
N ASN A 432 -15.06 -19.81 -14.69
CA ASN A 432 -15.63 -18.48 -14.58
C ASN A 432 -15.27 -17.66 -15.84
N PHE A 433 -16.29 -17.32 -16.62
CA PHE A 433 -16.13 -16.57 -17.87
C PHE A 433 -15.67 -15.12 -17.65
N ASP A 434 -16.04 -14.48 -16.55
CA ASP A 434 -15.63 -13.10 -16.26
C ASP A 434 -14.15 -13.04 -15.85
N LYS A 435 -13.68 -14.03 -15.08
CA LYS A 435 -12.28 -14.14 -14.64
C LYS A 435 -11.37 -14.83 -15.66
N GLN A 436 -11.94 -15.46 -16.69
CA GLN A 436 -11.23 -16.35 -17.62
C GLN A 436 -10.36 -17.37 -16.88
N SER A 437 -10.92 -18.00 -15.84
CA SER A 437 -10.17 -18.84 -14.92
C SER A 437 -10.99 -20.04 -14.44
N TYR A 438 -10.32 -21.18 -14.31
CA TYR A 438 -10.90 -22.38 -13.72
C TYR A 438 -10.78 -22.35 -12.21
N TYR A 439 -11.82 -22.78 -11.51
CA TYR A 439 -11.71 -23.15 -10.10
C TYR A 439 -11.29 -24.62 -10.03
N ILE A 440 -10.10 -24.87 -9.49
CA ILE A 440 -9.45 -26.17 -9.53
C ILE A 440 -9.40 -26.74 -8.13
N LYS A 441 -9.89 -27.97 -7.97
CA LYS A 441 -9.62 -28.78 -6.77
C LYS A 441 -8.34 -29.57 -7.00
N ASN A 442 -7.40 -29.41 -6.10
CA ASN A 442 -6.19 -30.21 -6.05
C ASN A 442 -6.27 -31.14 -4.85
N SER A 443 -6.15 -32.43 -5.09
CA SER A 443 -6.00 -33.45 -4.05
C SER A 443 -4.58 -33.97 -4.07
N ASP A 444 -3.83 -33.71 -2.99
CA ASP A 444 -2.43 -34.09 -2.86
C ASP A 444 -2.24 -35.12 -1.75
N TYR A 445 -1.82 -36.32 -2.13
CA TYR A 445 -1.38 -37.37 -1.20
C TYR A 445 0.14 -37.38 -1.16
N THR A 446 0.74 -37.04 -0.02
CA THR A 446 2.19 -36.99 0.19
C THR A 446 2.66 -37.98 1.24
N LYS A 447 3.69 -38.75 0.91
CA LYS A 447 4.46 -39.54 1.86
C LYS A 447 5.89 -39.01 1.96
N TYR A 448 6.31 -38.72 3.19
CA TYR A 448 7.68 -38.32 3.54
C TYR A 448 8.38 -39.42 4.34
N THR A 449 9.58 -39.81 3.89
CA THR A 449 10.41 -40.81 4.61
C THR A 449 11.73 -40.17 5.03
N TYR A 450 11.95 -40.01 6.34
CA TYR A 450 13.12 -39.32 6.92
C TYR A 450 14.32 -40.25 7.15
N THR A 451 15.53 -39.73 6.92
CA THR A 451 16.76 -40.55 6.93
C THR A 451 17.46 -40.66 8.30
N TYR A 452 17.36 -39.64 9.17
CA TYR A 452 18.21 -39.51 10.39
C TYR A 452 17.47 -39.67 11.74
N ILE A 453 16.16 -39.59 11.75
CA ILE A 453 15.30 -39.93 12.90
C ILE A 453 14.67 -41.26 12.52
N SER A 454 14.82 -42.30 13.34
CA SER A 454 14.53 -43.69 12.98
C SER A 454 13.17 -43.88 12.29
N GLY A 455 13.15 -43.99 10.96
CA GLY A 455 12.12 -44.67 10.15
C GLY A 455 10.66 -44.28 10.38
N GLN A 456 10.37 -43.06 10.84
CA GLN A 456 9.01 -42.55 10.93
C GLN A 456 8.60 -42.06 9.53
N ASP A 457 7.70 -42.82 8.88
CA ASP A 457 6.98 -42.35 7.71
C ASP A 457 5.91 -41.37 8.17
N TYR A 458 5.83 -40.21 7.52
CA TYR A 458 4.73 -39.27 7.70
C TYR A 458 3.92 -39.24 6.40
N GLU A 459 2.62 -39.48 6.51
CA GLU A 459 1.67 -39.46 5.41
C GLU A 459 0.70 -38.31 5.63
N GLU A 460 0.45 -37.54 4.58
CA GLU A 460 -0.37 -36.34 4.60
C GLU A 460 -1.30 -36.36 3.38
N GLU A 461 -2.59 -36.18 3.62
CA GLU A 461 -3.58 -35.95 2.58
C GLU A 461 -4.13 -34.54 2.72
N THR A 462 -3.91 -33.72 1.70
CA THR A 462 -4.44 -32.37 1.63
C THR A 462 -5.36 -32.22 0.44
N SER A 463 -6.34 -31.34 0.56
CA SER A 463 -7.12 -30.89 -0.57
C SER A 463 -7.27 -29.38 -0.53
N HIS A 464 -6.96 -28.73 -1.65
CA HIS A 464 -7.02 -27.29 -1.79
C HIS A 464 -7.87 -26.92 -2.98
N LEU A 465 -8.62 -25.84 -2.85
CA LEU A 465 -9.38 -25.21 -3.92
C LEU A 465 -8.76 -23.84 -4.20
N TYR A 466 -8.55 -23.52 -5.46
CA TYR A 466 -8.00 -22.22 -5.86
C TYR A 466 -8.44 -21.88 -7.29
N TRP A 467 -8.43 -20.58 -7.61
CA TRP A 467 -8.60 -20.15 -8.99
C TRP A 467 -7.28 -20.31 -9.74
N SER A 468 -7.32 -20.81 -10.98
CA SER A 468 -6.13 -20.96 -11.83
C SER A 468 -5.38 -19.65 -12.06
N SER A 469 -6.07 -18.51 -11.89
CA SER A 469 -5.52 -17.15 -11.97
C SER A 469 -4.80 -16.69 -10.69
N GLU A 470 -4.99 -17.37 -9.55
CA GLU A 470 -4.35 -17.05 -8.26
C GLU A 470 -2.93 -17.61 -8.14
N VAL A 471 -2.45 -18.35 -9.15
CA VAL A 471 -1.08 -18.86 -9.18
C VAL A 471 -0.11 -17.68 -9.33
N SER A 472 0.56 -17.34 -8.22
CA SER A 472 1.47 -16.20 -8.17
C SER A 472 2.85 -16.53 -8.76
N GLY A 473 3.15 -15.95 -9.93
CA GLY A 473 4.46 -16.03 -10.56
C GLY A 473 4.44 -15.52 -11.99
N THR A 474 5.60 -15.54 -12.64
CA THR A 474 5.73 -15.15 -14.05
C THR A 474 6.01 -16.37 -14.92
N TRP A 475 5.12 -16.63 -15.88
CA TRP A 475 5.30 -17.65 -16.89
C TRP A 475 6.24 -17.18 -18.01
N GLN A 476 7.11 -18.07 -18.47
CA GLN A 476 8.01 -17.88 -19.58
C GLN A 476 7.94 -19.09 -20.51
N TYR A 477 7.58 -18.86 -21.78
CA TYR A 477 7.68 -19.89 -22.81
C TYR A 477 9.13 -20.15 -23.20
N LEU A 478 9.55 -21.42 -23.20
CA LEU A 478 10.93 -21.85 -23.49
C LEU A 478 11.09 -22.55 -24.84
N GLY A 479 10.00 -22.92 -25.51
CA GLY A 479 10.01 -23.62 -26.81
C GLY A 479 9.21 -24.92 -26.81
N THR A 480 9.48 -25.79 -27.78
CA THR A 480 8.91 -27.14 -27.86
C THR A 480 9.98 -28.21 -27.66
N GLU A 481 9.61 -29.30 -26.99
CA GLU A 481 10.47 -30.46 -26.75
C GLU A 481 9.69 -31.77 -26.92
N VAL A 482 10.34 -32.83 -27.42
CA VAL A 482 9.75 -34.17 -27.48
C VAL A 482 10.20 -34.98 -26.28
N ILE A 483 9.25 -35.46 -25.47
CA ILE A 483 9.51 -36.26 -24.27
C ILE A 483 8.89 -37.65 -24.36
N ASP A 484 9.50 -38.63 -23.68
CA ASP A 484 8.98 -39.98 -23.52
C ASP A 484 8.03 -40.04 -22.31
N VAL A 485 6.76 -40.41 -22.54
CA VAL A 485 5.72 -40.53 -21.52
C VAL A 485 5.19 -41.96 -21.48
N THR A 486 5.01 -42.53 -20.29
CA THR A 486 4.37 -43.86 -20.17
C THR A 486 2.87 -43.71 -20.01
N ILE A 487 2.10 -44.22 -20.98
CA ILE A 487 0.64 -44.23 -20.97
C ILE A 487 0.18 -45.67 -21.15
N ASP A 488 -0.66 -46.18 -20.25
CA ASP A 488 -1.12 -47.58 -20.23
C ASP A 488 0.02 -48.62 -20.32
N GLY A 489 1.15 -48.32 -19.66
CA GLY A 489 2.33 -49.19 -19.65
C GLY A 489 3.15 -49.20 -20.94
N LYS A 490 2.88 -48.29 -21.89
CA LYS A 490 3.66 -48.11 -23.14
C LYS A 490 4.31 -46.73 -23.18
N ILE A 491 5.56 -46.67 -23.63
CA ILE A 491 6.27 -45.41 -23.86
C ILE A 491 5.76 -44.80 -25.18
N GLN A 492 5.35 -43.53 -25.13
CA GLN A 492 4.92 -42.73 -26.26
C GLN A 492 5.73 -41.43 -26.31
N GLN A 493 6.05 -40.97 -27.52
CA GLN A 493 6.73 -39.69 -27.73
C GLN A 493 5.70 -38.58 -27.88
N MET A 494 5.78 -37.58 -27.01
CA MET A 494 4.88 -36.44 -27.00
C MET A 494 5.66 -35.17 -27.28
N GLU A 495 5.29 -34.46 -28.35
CA GLU A 495 5.73 -33.08 -28.57
C GLU A 495 4.99 -32.17 -27.60
N CYS A 496 5.74 -31.45 -26.77
CA CYS A 496 5.23 -30.63 -25.68
C CYS A 496 5.75 -29.20 -25.80
N TYR A 497 4.89 -28.23 -25.48
CA TYR A 497 5.30 -26.87 -25.14
C TYR A 497 5.95 -26.87 -23.76
N VAL A 498 7.07 -26.16 -23.64
CA VAL A 498 7.83 -26.05 -22.40
C VAL A 498 7.66 -24.66 -21.82
N ASN A 499 7.07 -24.59 -20.64
CA ASN A 499 6.80 -23.33 -19.94
C ASN A 499 7.47 -23.35 -18.57
N ARG A 500 8.08 -22.23 -18.18
CA ARG A 500 8.70 -22.06 -16.86
C ARG A 500 7.95 -21.02 -16.05
N LEU A 501 7.54 -21.39 -14.85
CA LEU A 501 7.00 -20.48 -13.85
C LEU A 501 8.09 -20.15 -12.82
N THR A 502 8.29 -18.86 -12.56
CA THR A 502 9.12 -18.40 -11.43
C THR A 502 8.21 -17.81 -10.37
N TYR A 503 8.18 -18.45 -9.20
CA TYR A 503 7.41 -18.01 -8.05
C TYR A 503 8.10 -16.84 -7.33
N THR A 504 7.34 -16.02 -6.64
CA THR A 504 7.83 -14.85 -5.89
C THR A 504 8.81 -15.22 -4.76
N ASN A 505 8.66 -16.42 -4.19
CA ASN A 505 9.56 -16.96 -3.18
C ASN A 505 10.90 -17.49 -3.74
N GLY A 506 11.12 -17.41 -5.06
CA GLY A 506 12.32 -17.91 -5.73
C GLY A 506 12.27 -19.38 -6.15
N GLY A 507 11.15 -20.07 -5.92
CA GLY A 507 10.88 -21.39 -6.50
C GLY A 507 10.73 -21.31 -8.03
N VAL A 508 11.14 -22.36 -8.71
CA VAL A 508 11.05 -22.47 -10.17
C VAL A 508 10.38 -23.79 -10.53
N GLU A 509 9.43 -23.72 -11.44
CA GLU A 509 8.74 -24.87 -11.99
C GLU A 509 8.86 -24.86 -13.52
N THR A 510 9.17 -26.00 -14.12
CA THR A 510 9.13 -26.17 -15.58
C THR A 510 8.11 -27.25 -15.92
N GLN A 511 7.19 -26.92 -16.83
CA GLN A 511 6.10 -27.80 -17.27
C GLN A 511 6.26 -28.17 -18.75
N TRP A 512 6.00 -29.42 -19.06
CA TRP A 512 5.88 -29.94 -20.43
C TRP A 512 4.43 -30.34 -20.68
N SER A 513 3.74 -29.61 -21.55
CA SER A 513 2.32 -29.82 -21.83
C SER A 513 2.02 -29.88 -23.33
N ASN A 514 0.92 -30.55 -23.70
CA ASN A 514 0.35 -30.46 -25.04
C ASN A 514 -1.15 -30.18 -24.91
N GLY A 515 -1.56 -28.99 -25.33
CA GLY A 515 -2.85 -28.43 -24.95
C GLY A 515 -2.97 -28.33 -23.44
N TRP A 516 -4.11 -28.73 -22.88
CA TRP A 516 -4.38 -28.70 -21.44
C TRP A 516 -3.67 -29.81 -20.66
N LYS A 517 -3.18 -30.86 -21.32
CA LYS A 517 -2.57 -32.01 -20.64
C LYS A 517 -1.12 -31.73 -20.29
N VAL A 518 -0.81 -31.80 -19.00
CA VAL A 518 0.57 -31.70 -18.49
C VAL A 518 1.15 -33.10 -18.33
N TYR A 519 2.27 -33.35 -18.99
CA TYR A 519 2.93 -34.65 -19.01
C TYR A 519 4.05 -34.78 -17.98
N LYS A 520 4.71 -33.66 -17.69
CA LYS A 520 5.83 -33.61 -16.75
C LYS A 520 5.91 -32.22 -16.11
N ILE A 521 6.21 -32.19 -14.81
CA ILE A 521 6.55 -30.97 -14.08
C ILE A 521 7.84 -31.23 -13.31
N GLU A 522 8.79 -30.30 -13.37
CA GLU A 522 9.97 -30.28 -12.52
C GLU A 522 9.94 -29.03 -11.64
N TYR A 523 9.89 -29.22 -10.33
CA TYR A 523 9.87 -28.17 -9.33
C TYR A 523 11.17 -28.16 -8.53
N GLU A 524 11.77 -26.98 -8.43
CA GLU A 524 12.96 -26.72 -7.63
C GLU A 524 12.78 -25.48 -6.76
N TYR A 525 13.15 -25.58 -5.49
CA TYR A 525 13.15 -24.46 -4.56
C TYR A 525 14.37 -24.51 -3.66
N ASN A 526 15.03 -23.37 -3.51
CA ASN A 526 16.15 -23.20 -2.60
C ASN A 526 15.96 -21.91 -1.80
N SER A 527 16.06 -22.00 -0.48
CA SER A 527 16.08 -20.82 0.39
C SER A 527 17.24 -20.89 1.36
N TYR A 528 17.85 -19.73 1.57
CA TYR A 528 18.98 -19.53 2.47
C TYR A 528 18.58 -18.46 3.48
N SER A 529 18.52 -18.83 4.77
CA SER A 529 18.39 -17.88 5.87
C SER A 529 19.68 -17.84 6.69
N ILE A 530 19.77 -16.89 7.61
CA ILE A 530 20.87 -16.81 8.58
C ILE A 530 20.94 -18.02 9.54
N PHE A 531 19.90 -18.85 9.61
CA PHE A 531 19.79 -19.99 10.54
C PHE A 531 19.65 -21.36 9.84
N THR A 532 19.17 -21.42 8.60
CA THR A 532 18.83 -22.69 7.90
C THR A 532 19.01 -22.60 6.37
N SER A 533 19.38 -23.73 5.76
CA SER A 533 19.29 -23.95 4.30
C SER A 533 18.20 -24.97 4.00
N ASN A 534 17.21 -24.61 3.20
CA ASN A 534 16.16 -25.53 2.76
C ASN A 534 16.23 -25.70 1.25
N SER A 535 16.17 -26.94 0.77
CA SER A 535 16.07 -27.24 -0.66
C SER A 535 15.01 -28.30 -0.93
N ARG A 536 14.26 -28.14 -2.01
CA ARG A 536 13.23 -29.07 -2.46
C ARG A 536 13.36 -29.30 -3.96
N THR A 537 13.35 -30.57 -4.36
CA THR A 537 13.36 -30.97 -5.78
C THR A 537 12.33 -32.07 -5.97
N VAL A 538 11.31 -31.83 -6.78
CA VAL A 538 10.20 -32.77 -7.02
C VAL A 538 9.90 -32.86 -8.51
N THR A 539 9.71 -34.07 -9.01
CA THR A 539 9.24 -34.34 -10.36
C THR A 539 7.84 -34.92 -10.31
N TYR A 540 6.94 -34.35 -11.12
CA TYR A 540 5.60 -34.87 -11.35
C TYR A 540 5.54 -35.46 -12.76
N THR A 541 4.94 -36.63 -12.91
CA THR A 541 4.83 -37.34 -14.19
C THR A 541 3.40 -37.80 -14.41
N TYR A 542 2.90 -37.64 -15.63
CA TYR A 542 1.56 -38.06 -16.01
C TYR A 542 1.26 -39.52 -15.68
N VAL A 543 0.05 -39.76 -15.18
CA VAL A 543 -0.49 -41.10 -14.90
C VAL A 543 -1.75 -41.34 -15.72
N SER A 544 -2.76 -40.48 -15.57
CA SER A 544 -4.06 -40.63 -16.21
C SER A 544 -4.82 -39.31 -16.25
N ASP A 545 -5.73 -39.19 -17.21
CA ASP A 545 -6.79 -38.18 -17.23
C ASP A 545 -8.17 -38.85 -17.38
N GLY A 546 -9.23 -38.11 -17.03
CA GLY A 546 -10.60 -38.63 -17.07
C GLY A 546 -11.65 -37.56 -16.91
N MET A 547 -12.92 -37.97 -16.89
CA MET A 547 -14.09 -37.10 -16.72
C MET A 547 -14.92 -37.55 -15.53
N ILE A 548 -15.36 -36.59 -14.73
CA ILE A 548 -16.33 -36.79 -13.65
C ILE A 548 -17.63 -36.03 -13.92
N GLU A 549 -18.73 -36.54 -13.39
CA GLU A 549 -19.99 -35.81 -13.38
C GLU A 549 -19.95 -34.76 -12.28
N ILE A 550 -20.30 -33.53 -12.65
CA ILE A 550 -20.25 -32.36 -11.78
C ILE A 550 -21.68 -31.97 -11.38
N GLU A 551 -21.93 -31.86 -10.08
CA GLU A 551 -23.24 -31.50 -9.51
C GLU A 551 -23.63 -30.08 -9.94
N LYS A 552 -24.77 -29.89 -10.60
CA LYS A 552 -25.17 -28.57 -11.14
C LYS A 552 -25.87 -27.70 -10.10
N ASP A 553 -26.72 -28.31 -9.30
CA ASP A 553 -27.49 -27.66 -8.24
C ASP A 553 -26.89 -28.10 -6.89
N CYS A 554 -26.22 -27.18 -6.21
CA CYS A 554 -25.55 -27.44 -4.94
C CYS A 554 -26.41 -26.92 -3.78
N ASP A 555 -26.78 -27.82 -2.88
CA ASP A 555 -27.54 -27.49 -1.69
C ASP A 555 -26.64 -27.11 -0.53
N ILE A 556 -26.75 -25.87 -0.06
CA ILE A 556 -26.08 -25.38 1.14
C ILE A 556 -27.08 -25.46 2.29
N THR A 557 -26.94 -26.50 3.11
CA THR A 557 -27.73 -26.67 4.32
C THR A 557 -27.05 -25.95 5.47
N VAL A 558 -27.78 -25.12 6.22
CA VAL A 558 -27.22 -24.43 7.39
C VAL A 558 -27.95 -24.87 8.66
N VAL A 559 -27.19 -25.33 9.64
CA VAL A 559 -27.65 -25.68 10.98
C VAL A 559 -27.13 -24.64 11.94
N SER A 560 -28.01 -23.97 12.68
CA SER A 560 -27.63 -22.89 13.60
C SER A 560 -27.90 -23.28 15.05
N GLY A 561 -26.96 -22.95 15.94
CA GLY A 561 -27.19 -23.02 17.39
C GLY A 561 -28.32 -22.10 17.85
N GLU A 562 -28.82 -22.33 19.06
CA GLU A 562 -29.92 -21.54 19.63
C GLU A 562 -29.58 -20.05 19.67
N GLY A 563 -30.54 -19.17 19.32
CA GLY A 563 -30.36 -17.72 19.34
C GLY A 563 -29.45 -17.16 18.23
N ILE A 564 -29.14 -17.96 17.20
CA ILE A 564 -28.50 -17.52 15.95
C ILE A 564 -29.50 -17.65 14.80
N GLU A 565 -29.81 -16.54 14.13
CA GLU A 565 -30.54 -16.52 12.86
C GLU A 565 -29.53 -16.39 11.71
N VAL A 566 -29.57 -17.30 10.73
CA VAL A 566 -28.71 -17.21 9.53
C VAL A 566 -29.47 -16.59 8.36
N LYS A 567 -28.89 -15.56 7.76
CA LYS A 567 -29.39 -14.86 6.57
C LYS A 567 -28.49 -15.10 5.37
N GLY A 568 -29.00 -14.78 4.19
CA GLY A 568 -28.23 -14.78 2.94
C GLY A 568 -28.14 -16.12 2.22
N ASN A 569 -28.56 -17.22 2.84
CA ASN A 569 -28.61 -18.52 2.16
C ASN A 569 -29.69 -18.53 1.06
N LYS A 570 -29.26 -18.69 -0.20
CA LYS A 570 -30.12 -18.73 -1.41
C LYS A 570 -30.23 -20.14 -2.03
N SER A 571 -29.85 -21.19 -1.29
CA SER A 571 -29.86 -22.58 -1.78
C SER A 571 -31.14 -22.93 -2.56
N PRO A 572 -31.04 -23.65 -3.71
CA PRO A 572 -29.81 -24.19 -4.30
C PRO A 572 -28.97 -23.13 -5.01
N TYR A 573 -27.65 -23.35 -5.04
CA TYR A 573 -26.68 -22.54 -5.80
C TYR A 573 -26.20 -23.28 -7.05
N GLN A 574 -25.68 -22.55 -8.02
CA GLN A 574 -24.86 -23.14 -9.09
C GLN A 574 -23.40 -23.21 -8.66
N LEU A 575 -22.65 -24.17 -9.19
CA LEU A 575 -21.20 -24.24 -8.97
C LEU A 575 -20.50 -22.95 -9.41
N GLY A 576 -19.55 -22.52 -8.58
CA GLY A 576 -18.81 -21.28 -8.80
C GLY A 576 -19.54 -20.01 -8.35
N GLU A 577 -20.83 -20.09 -7.98
CA GLU A 577 -21.51 -18.96 -7.33
C GLU A 577 -20.87 -18.68 -5.97
N THR A 578 -20.89 -17.41 -5.59
CA THR A 578 -20.47 -17.00 -4.25
C THR A 578 -21.68 -17.05 -3.32
N ALA A 579 -21.64 -17.94 -2.34
CA ALA A 579 -22.58 -17.97 -1.23
C ALA A 579 -22.13 -16.99 -0.15
N THR A 580 -23.08 -16.26 0.43
CA THR A 580 -22.82 -15.35 1.54
C THR A 580 -23.79 -15.66 2.67
N LEU A 581 -23.28 -16.16 3.78
CA LEU A 581 -24.03 -16.45 4.99
C LEU A 581 -23.73 -15.37 6.03
N GLU A 582 -24.77 -14.89 6.72
CA GLU A 582 -24.63 -13.89 7.79
C GLU A 582 -25.35 -14.37 9.06
N ALA A 583 -24.59 -14.51 10.15
CA ALA A 583 -25.09 -14.88 11.46
C ALA A 583 -25.54 -13.62 12.22
N VAL A 584 -26.85 -13.55 12.48
CA VAL A 584 -27.47 -12.54 13.34
C VAL A 584 -27.68 -13.17 14.71
N VAL A 585 -26.94 -12.68 15.70
CA VAL A 585 -26.96 -13.22 17.07
C VAL A 585 -27.85 -12.40 18.00
N ASP A 586 -28.60 -13.09 18.86
CA ASP A 586 -29.35 -12.46 19.94
C ASP A 586 -28.42 -11.74 20.95
N LYS A 587 -28.99 -10.81 21.72
CA LYS A 587 -28.23 -9.90 22.61
C LYS A 587 -27.26 -10.59 23.59
N ASN A 588 -27.52 -11.84 23.96
CA ASN A 588 -26.72 -12.59 24.94
C ASN A 588 -26.03 -13.83 24.32
N VAL A 589 -25.97 -13.91 23.00
CA VAL A 589 -25.37 -15.01 22.25
C VAL A 589 -24.03 -14.57 21.68
N GLU A 590 -23.01 -15.43 21.82
CA GLU A 590 -21.70 -15.26 21.23
C GLU A 590 -21.57 -16.18 20.03
N PHE A 591 -21.03 -15.63 18.93
CA PHE A 591 -20.85 -16.38 17.70
C PHE A 591 -19.51 -17.12 17.76
N GLY A 592 -19.56 -18.45 17.83
CA GLY A 592 -18.37 -19.30 17.93
C GLY A 592 -17.70 -19.60 16.59
N GLY A 593 -18.37 -19.33 15.46
CA GLY A 593 -17.82 -19.57 14.12
C GLY A 593 -18.72 -20.41 13.22
N TRP A 594 -18.29 -20.56 11.97
CA TRP A 594 -18.87 -21.42 10.94
C TRP A 594 -18.03 -22.69 10.80
N TYR A 595 -18.66 -23.86 10.81
CA TYR A 595 -17.97 -25.14 10.75
C TYR A 595 -18.58 -26.05 9.68
N ASP A 596 -17.81 -27.03 9.18
CA ASP A 596 -18.32 -28.08 8.30
C ASP A 596 -18.81 -29.32 9.08
N GLU A 597 -19.29 -30.35 8.38
CA GLU A 597 -19.78 -31.59 8.98
C GLU A 597 -18.71 -32.43 9.67
N ASN A 598 -17.43 -32.17 9.39
CA ASN A 598 -16.28 -32.81 10.04
C ASN A 598 -15.80 -31.99 11.25
N ASN A 599 -16.56 -30.97 11.67
CA ASN A 599 -16.21 -30.04 12.71
C ASN A 599 -14.91 -29.25 12.43
N THR A 600 -14.68 -28.88 11.17
CA THR A 600 -13.56 -28.01 10.76
C THR A 600 -14.02 -26.56 10.73
N LEU A 601 -13.28 -25.66 11.37
CA LEU A 601 -13.59 -24.22 11.35
C LEU A 601 -13.41 -23.66 9.93
N LEU A 602 -14.48 -23.12 9.37
CA LEU A 602 -14.53 -22.46 8.06
C LEU A 602 -14.32 -20.95 8.16
N SER A 603 -14.88 -20.30 9.19
CA SER A 603 -14.71 -18.87 9.45
C SER A 603 -15.12 -18.50 10.87
N ASN A 604 -14.39 -17.63 11.55
CA ASN A 604 -14.74 -17.10 12.87
C ASN A 604 -15.55 -15.79 12.80
N THR A 605 -15.81 -15.26 11.59
CA THR A 605 -16.53 -13.99 11.41
C THR A 605 -18.02 -14.22 11.21
N LYS A 606 -18.86 -13.29 11.66
CA LYS A 606 -20.33 -13.40 11.49
C LYS A 606 -20.78 -13.44 10.03
N LYS A 607 -19.98 -12.94 9.09
CA LYS A 607 -20.27 -12.99 7.65
C LYS A 607 -19.29 -13.96 6.99
N TYR A 608 -19.79 -15.09 6.49
CA TYR A 608 -18.99 -16.06 5.76
C TYR A 608 -19.33 -16.04 4.27
N GLU A 609 -18.31 -15.78 3.45
CA GLU A 609 -18.42 -15.71 2.01
C GLU A 609 -17.50 -16.75 1.38
N PHE A 610 -18.05 -17.62 0.53
CA PHE A 610 -17.29 -18.72 -0.07
C PHE A 610 -17.84 -19.07 -1.46
N VAL A 611 -16.98 -19.67 -2.29
CA VAL A 611 -17.36 -20.19 -3.60
C VAL A 611 -17.98 -21.57 -3.42
N VAL A 612 -19.18 -21.78 -3.97
CA VAL A 612 -19.88 -23.06 -3.89
C VAL A 612 -19.22 -24.09 -4.81
N THR A 613 -18.79 -25.21 -4.23
CA THR A 613 -18.10 -26.32 -4.93
C THR A 613 -18.83 -27.64 -4.92
N GLY A 614 -20.00 -27.68 -4.29
CA GLY A 614 -20.79 -28.88 -4.09
C GLY A 614 -21.83 -28.62 -3.01
N SER A 615 -22.79 -29.53 -2.90
CA SER A 615 -23.69 -29.58 -1.75
C SER A 615 -22.89 -29.79 -0.45
N GLN A 616 -23.19 -29.00 0.59
CA GLN A 616 -22.53 -29.10 1.89
C GLN A 616 -23.42 -28.63 3.03
N THR A 617 -23.15 -29.14 4.24
CA THR A 617 -23.79 -28.68 5.47
C THR A 617 -22.81 -27.80 6.25
N ILE A 618 -23.29 -26.63 6.68
CA ILE A 618 -22.52 -25.64 7.44
C ILE A 618 -23.20 -25.40 8.79
N TYR A 619 -22.40 -25.32 9.85
CA TYR A 619 -22.85 -25.15 11.22
C TYR A 619 -22.49 -23.76 11.73
N ALA A 620 -23.47 -23.00 12.21
CA ALA A 620 -23.25 -21.72 12.88
C ALA A 620 -23.27 -21.94 14.40
N ILE A 621 -22.10 -21.84 15.04
CA ILE A 621 -21.92 -22.20 16.45
C ILE A 621 -22.29 -21.04 17.38
N ASN A 622 -23.06 -21.34 18.42
CA ASN A 622 -23.26 -20.46 19.58
C ASN A 622 -22.27 -20.86 20.68
N ALA A 623 -21.36 -19.96 21.04
CA ALA A 623 -20.31 -20.23 22.02
C ALA A 623 -20.75 -20.08 23.48
N ASN A 624 -21.91 -19.47 23.74
CA ASN A 624 -22.39 -19.08 25.07
C ASN A 624 -23.35 -20.07 25.74
N VAL A 625 -23.93 -21.00 24.98
CA VAL A 625 -24.91 -21.95 25.51
C VAL A 625 -24.21 -23.28 25.73
N LEU A 626 -23.99 -23.62 27.00
CA LEU A 626 -23.66 -24.99 27.39
C LEU A 626 -24.96 -25.78 27.37
N ASP A 627 -25.03 -26.77 26.49
CA ASP A 627 -26.12 -27.74 26.40
C ASP A 627 -26.06 -28.77 27.54
N GLY A 628 -24.91 -28.88 28.23
CA GLY A 628 -24.76 -29.73 29.41
C GLY A 628 -23.43 -29.54 30.14
N THR A 629 -23.39 -30.03 31.38
CA THR A 629 -22.16 -30.18 32.16
C THR A 629 -22.11 -31.57 32.75
N PHE A 630 -21.02 -32.30 32.50
CA PHE A 630 -20.86 -33.69 32.88
C PHE A 630 -19.47 -33.94 33.44
N ASP A 631 -19.27 -35.03 34.18
CA ASP A 631 -17.95 -35.41 34.70
C ASP A 631 -17.24 -36.35 33.72
N SER A 632 -15.92 -36.19 33.58
CA SER A 632 -15.05 -37.16 32.91
C SER A 632 -15.13 -38.51 33.63
N ASP A 633 -14.79 -39.59 32.92
CA ASP A 633 -14.85 -40.97 33.43
C ASP A 633 -16.25 -41.48 33.83
N ILE A 634 -17.30 -40.67 33.74
CA ILE A 634 -18.69 -41.08 33.96
C ILE A 634 -19.37 -41.35 32.60
N PRO A 635 -19.82 -42.59 32.34
CA PRO A 635 -20.52 -42.90 31.09
C PRO A 635 -21.90 -42.22 30.99
N ILE A 636 -22.19 -41.59 29.86
CA ILE A 636 -23.42 -40.82 29.58
C ILE A 636 -24.11 -41.38 28.34
N ASP A 637 -25.44 -41.39 28.33
CA ASP A 637 -26.26 -41.73 27.16
C ASP A 637 -26.60 -40.44 26.40
N LEU A 638 -25.82 -40.14 25.34
CA LEU A 638 -25.96 -38.89 24.58
C LEU A 638 -27.31 -38.80 23.85
N ASP A 639 -27.87 -39.93 23.39
CA ASP A 639 -29.18 -39.96 22.74
C ASP A 639 -30.27 -39.53 23.74
N ALA A 640 -30.22 -40.08 24.95
CA ALA A 640 -31.18 -39.77 25.99
C ALA A 640 -31.07 -38.33 26.49
N GLU A 641 -29.84 -37.83 26.64
CA GLU A 641 -29.58 -36.47 27.13
C GLU A 641 -30.03 -35.41 26.12
N PHE A 642 -29.74 -35.61 24.83
CA PHE A 642 -30.05 -34.64 23.78
C PHE A 642 -31.36 -34.90 23.03
N GLY A 643 -32.13 -35.90 23.45
CA GLY A 643 -33.41 -36.25 22.83
C GLY A 643 -33.28 -36.66 21.35
N LEU A 644 -32.28 -37.48 21.05
CA LEU A 644 -31.99 -38.03 19.73
C LEU A 644 -32.44 -39.50 19.63
N THR A 645 -32.45 -40.07 18.43
CA THR A 645 -32.83 -41.47 18.21
C THR A 645 -31.82 -42.18 17.31
N ASP A 646 -30.94 -43.01 17.89
CA ASP A 646 -29.96 -43.81 17.14
C ASP A 646 -29.02 -42.92 16.31
N ALA A 647 -28.52 -41.85 16.94
CA ALA A 647 -27.68 -40.85 16.28
C ALA A 647 -26.20 -41.29 16.22
N THR A 648 -25.49 -40.80 15.20
CA THR A 648 -24.02 -40.87 15.12
C THR A 648 -23.43 -39.52 15.49
N TYR A 649 -22.26 -39.53 16.15
CA TYR A 649 -21.66 -38.36 16.76
C TYR A 649 -20.23 -38.16 16.28
N THR A 650 -19.89 -36.90 16.02
CA THR A 650 -18.52 -36.40 15.96
C THR A 650 -18.31 -35.54 17.19
N ILE A 651 -17.45 -36.00 18.09
CA ILE A 651 -17.15 -35.36 19.37
C ILE A 651 -15.75 -34.76 19.26
N THR A 652 -15.58 -33.51 19.64
CA THR A 652 -14.28 -32.84 19.56
C THR A 652 -14.00 -32.12 20.86
N ASN A 653 -12.84 -32.41 21.47
CA ASN A 653 -12.32 -31.60 22.56
C ASN A 653 -11.84 -30.27 21.96
N SER A 654 -12.49 -29.17 22.34
CA SER A 654 -12.18 -27.83 21.84
C SER A 654 -10.84 -27.30 22.34
N ASP A 655 -10.29 -27.87 23.41
CA ASP A 655 -9.02 -27.44 23.99
C ASP A 655 -7.81 -28.19 23.39
N THR A 656 -7.99 -29.41 22.88
CA THR A 656 -6.91 -30.22 22.29
C THR A 656 -7.10 -30.53 20.80
N GLU A 657 -8.27 -30.22 20.25
CA GLU A 657 -8.73 -30.58 18.90
C GLU A 657 -8.86 -32.10 18.66
N ASP A 658 -8.73 -32.93 19.70
CA ASP A 658 -8.90 -34.37 19.60
C ASP A 658 -10.33 -34.71 19.19
N LYS A 659 -10.45 -35.58 18.18
CA LYS A 659 -11.74 -36.00 17.60
C LYS A 659 -12.01 -37.46 17.87
N ASP A 660 -13.24 -37.75 18.23
CA ASP A 660 -13.76 -39.10 18.39
C ASP A 660 -15.06 -39.29 17.60
N GLU A 661 -15.18 -40.43 16.94
CA GLU A 661 -16.37 -40.82 16.20
C GLU A 661 -17.12 -41.90 16.98
N TYR A 662 -18.34 -41.57 17.37
CA TYR A 662 -19.14 -42.44 18.21
C TYR A 662 -20.49 -42.76 17.57
N VAL A 663 -20.86 -44.04 17.62
CA VAL A 663 -22.06 -44.52 16.93
C VAL A 663 -23.19 -44.90 17.89
N LYS A 664 -22.91 -45.55 19.03
CA LYS A 664 -23.99 -46.04 19.90
C LYS A 664 -23.58 -46.52 21.30
N GLY A 665 -24.42 -46.21 22.30
CA GLY A 665 -24.34 -46.73 23.67
C GLY A 665 -24.09 -45.64 24.73
N LEU A 666 -23.36 -45.99 25.79
CA LEU A 666 -22.81 -45.00 26.73
C LEU A 666 -21.46 -44.48 26.22
N TYR A 667 -21.28 -43.17 26.25
CA TYR A 667 -20.04 -42.47 25.93
C TYR A 667 -19.35 -42.01 27.22
N THR A 668 -18.03 -42.16 27.29
CA THR A 668 -17.24 -41.68 28.42
C THR A 668 -16.22 -40.69 27.89
N PHE A 669 -16.18 -39.49 28.47
CA PHE A 669 -15.15 -38.51 28.16
C PHE A 669 -13.87 -38.84 28.95
N ASP A 670 -12.75 -38.91 28.25
CA ASP A 670 -11.46 -39.32 28.83
C ASP A 670 -10.83 -38.27 29.75
N ASN A 671 -11.19 -37.00 29.59
CA ASN A 671 -10.62 -35.88 30.33
C ASN A 671 -11.61 -34.71 30.45
N GLY A 672 -11.31 -33.77 31.35
CA GLY A 672 -12.02 -32.49 31.44
C GLY A 672 -11.76 -31.61 30.21
N GLY A 673 -12.66 -30.67 29.93
CA GLY A 673 -12.51 -29.74 28.81
C GLY A 673 -13.83 -29.19 28.30
N LYS A 674 -13.75 -28.27 27.33
CA LYS A 674 -14.92 -27.87 26.52
C LYS A 674 -15.01 -28.79 25.30
N TYR A 675 -16.19 -29.31 25.02
CA TYR A 675 -16.41 -30.19 23.88
C TYR A 675 -17.53 -29.67 22.99
N THR A 676 -17.34 -29.86 21.69
CA THR A 676 -18.40 -29.69 20.69
C THR A 676 -18.81 -31.04 20.15
N ILE A 677 -20.12 -31.24 19.97
CA ILE A 677 -20.70 -32.50 19.53
C ILE A 677 -21.61 -32.20 18.33
N ILE A 678 -21.29 -32.78 17.18
CA ILE A 678 -22.18 -32.82 16.01
C ILE A 678 -22.87 -34.18 16.01
N ALA A 679 -24.19 -34.18 16.09
CA ALA A 679 -25.00 -35.39 16.04
C ALA A 679 -25.80 -35.45 14.73
N LYS A 680 -25.72 -36.59 14.03
CA LYS A 680 -26.58 -36.92 12.90
C LYS A 680 -27.60 -37.95 13.35
N ASP A 681 -28.86 -37.53 13.47
CA ASP A 681 -29.97 -38.36 13.92
C ASP A 681 -30.36 -39.39 12.84
N SER A 682 -31.11 -40.43 13.22
CA SER A 682 -31.49 -41.52 12.31
C SER A 682 -32.39 -41.08 11.14
N ASP A 683 -33.03 -39.91 11.24
CA ASP A 683 -33.80 -39.29 10.16
C ASP A 683 -32.93 -38.49 9.17
N GLY A 684 -31.62 -38.41 9.42
CA GLY A 684 -30.65 -37.67 8.63
C GLY A 684 -30.51 -36.19 9.00
N SER A 685 -31.26 -35.70 10.00
CA SER A 685 -31.10 -34.35 10.52
C SER A 685 -29.83 -34.21 11.35
N TYR A 686 -29.19 -33.04 11.27
CA TYR A 686 -28.01 -32.73 12.06
C TYR A 686 -28.35 -31.77 13.20
N LYS A 687 -27.77 -32.00 14.37
CA LYS A 687 -27.84 -31.14 15.55
C LYS A 687 -26.44 -30.89 16.09
N PHE A 688 -26.28 -29.77 16.80
CA PHE A 688 -25.01 -29.34 17.38
C PHE A 688 -25.20 -29.06 18.86
N PHE A 689 -24.23 -29.49 19.67
CA PHE A 689 -24.20 -29.26 21.12
C PHE A 689 -22.81 -28.81 21.57
N THR A 690 -22.77 -27.95 22.59
CA THR A 690 -21.56 -27.60 23.33
C THR A 690 -21.70 -28.05 24.78
N VAL A 691 -20.78 -28.87 25.26
CA VAL A 691 -20.80 -29.38 26.63
C VAL A 691 -19.51 -29.02 27.35
N LYS A 692 -19.62 -28.88 28.67
CA LYS A 692 -18.48 -28.77 29.56
C LYS A 692 -18.27 -30.10 30.27
N ILE A 693 -17.05 -30.62 30.23
CA ILE A 693 -16.65 -31.82 30.96
C ILE A 693 -15.76 -31.40 32.12
N THR A 694 -16.18 -31.70 33.35
CA THR A 694 -15.42 -31.50 34.58
C THR A 694 -14.48 -32.67 34.82
N GLY A 695 -13.29 -32.42 35.34
CA GLY A 695 -12.28 -33.45 35.61
C GLY A 695 -10.86 -33.03 35.25
N GLY A 696 -9.94 -33.95 35.53
CA GLY A 696 -8.51 -33.77 35.29
C GLY A 696 -8.13 -33.85 33.81
N VAL A 697 -7.09 -33.10 33.44
CA VAL A 697 -6.46 -33.12 32.13
C VAL A 697 -4.96 -33.34 32.31
N GLU A 698 -4.46 -34.47 31.80
CA GLU A 698 -3.03 -34.77 31.84
C GLU A 698 -2.23 -33.90 30.87
N ARG A 699 -1.28 -33.12 31.40
CA ARG A 699 -0.35 -32.29 30.65
C ARG A 699 1.07 -32.80 30.86
N THR A 700 1.74 -33.17 29.77
CA THR A 700 3.09 -33.73 29.79
C THR A 700 4.09 -32.77 29.15
N TYR A 701 5.15 -32.45 29.89
CA TYR A 701 6.22 -31.55 29.48
C TYR A 701 7.51 -32.34 29.27
N GLU A 702 8.21 -32.08 28.17
CA GLU A 702 9.56 -32.60 27.91
C GLU A 702 10.54 -31.44 27.70
N TRP A 703 11.68 -31.47 28.40
CA TRP A 703 12.71 -30.45 28.24
C TRP A 703 14.11 -31.03 28.41
N LYS A 704 15.12 -30.28 27.94
CA LYS A 704 16.52 -30.67 28.06
C LYS A 704 17.31 -29.65 28.86
N CYS A 705 18.13 -30.15 29.79
CA CYS A 705 19.10 -29.34 30.53
C CYS A 705 20.37 -30.16 30.70
N ASP A 706 21.54 -29.58 30.44
CA ASP A 706 22.85 -30.23 30.59
C ASP A 706 22.94 -31.62 29.88
N ASN A 707 22.36 -31.73 28.68
CA ASN A 707 22.24 -32.97 27.87
C ASN A 707 21.41 -34.10 28.51
N ILE A 708 20.61 -33.81 29.53
CA ILE A 708 19.64 -34.75 30.12
C ILE A 708 18.24 -34.32 29.66
N THR A 709 17.47 -35.28 29.13
CA THR A 709 16.05 -35.11 28.85
C THR A 709 15.24 -35.42 30.11
N TYR A 710 14.35 -34.51 30.47
CA TYR A 710 13.42 -34.64 31.58
C TYR A 710 12.00 -34.68 31.04
N THR A 711 11.14 -35.43 31.73
CA THR A 711 9.70 -35.43 31.49
C THR A 711 8.96 -35.20 32.80
N LEU A 712 7.85 -34.45 32.76
CA LEU A 712 6.96 -34.23 33.89
C LEU A 712 5.52 -34.31 33.38
N THR A 713 4.67 -35.06 34.07
CA THR A 713 3.23 -35.07 33.81
C THR A 713 2.52 -34.47 35.02
N MET A 714 1.59 -33.57 34.76
CA MET A 714 0.71 -32.95 35.74
C MET A 714 -0.74 -33.23 35.33
N ASP A 715 -1.58 -33.51 36.31
CA ASP A 715 -3.03 -33.55 36.13
C ASP A 715 -3.60 -32.20 36.58
N ILE A 716 -4.28 -31.49 35.69
CA ILE A 716 -4.83 -30.16 35.95
C ILE A 716 -6.35 -30.22 35.80
N ASP A 717 -7.09 -29.91 36.86
CA ASP A 717 -8.55 -29.88 36.81
C ASP A 717 -9.05 -28.74 35.93
N TYR A 718 -10.01 -29.06 35.05
CA TYR A 718 -10.55 -28.09 34.09
C TYR A 718 -11.27 -26.92 34.77
N ASP A 719 -11.95 -27.13 35.90
CA ASP A 719 -12.62 -26.05 36.63
C ASP A 719 -11.62 -25.10 37.28
N ASP A 720 -10.50 -25.63 37.76
CA ASP A 720 -9.43 -24.82 38.35
C ASP A 720 -8.69 -24.00 37.29
N PHE A 721 -8.47 -24.59 36.11
CA PHE A 721 -7.98 -23.85 34.93
C PHE A 721 -8.94 -22.72 34.55
N LEU A 722 -10.23 -23.01 34.38
CA LEU A 722 -11.23 -22.00 34.03
C LEU A 722 -11.34 -20.91 35.10
N TYR A 723 -11.29 -21.28 36.39
CA TYR A 723 -11.24 -20.32 37.48
C TYR A 723 -10.06 -19.35 37.31
N SER A 724 -8.87 -19.86 36.98
CA SER A 724 -7.70 -19.02 36.73
C SER A 724 -7.89 -18.12 35.50
N ARG A 725 -8.48 -18.63 34.41
CA ARG A 725 -8.80 -17.90 33.17
C ARG A 725 -9.85 -16.81 33.35
N ASP A 726 -10.85 -17.05 34.20
CA ASP A 726 -11.99 -16.14 34.39
C ASP A 726 -11.78 -15.14 35.54
N LEU A 727 -10.69 -15.27 36.31
CA LEU A 727 -10.43 -14.43 37.47
C LEU A 727 -10.35 -12.93 37.14
N TYR A 728 -9.92 -12.60 35.92
CA TYR A 728 -9.88 -11.23 35.40
C TYR A 728 -10.51 -11.15 34.01
N ASP A 729 -11.37 -10.13 33.80
CA ASP A 729 -11.83 -9.75 32.46
C ASP A 729 -10.63 -9.49 31.53
N ILE A 730 -10.76 -9.75 30.22
CA ILE A 730 -9.68 -9.59 29.22
C ILE A 730 -8.99 -8.22 29.32
N SER A 731 -9.76 -7.12 29.44
CA SER A 731 -9.20 -5.75 29.58
C SER A 731 -8.31 -5.50 30.81
N LYS A 732 -8.36 -6.42 31.79
CA LYS A 732 -7.57 -6.39 33.03
C LYS A 732 -6.32 -7.28 32.94
N ARG A 733 -6.20 -8.07 31.88
CA ARG A 733 -5.06 -8.94 31.58
C ARG A 733 -4.07 -8.32 30.61
N GLN A 734 -4.44 -7.19 30.01
CA GLN A 734 -3.55 -6.41 29.18
C GLN A 734 -2.63 -5.51 30.00
N GLN A 735 -1.39 -5.38 29.54
CA GLN A 735 -0.38 -4.54 30.17
C GLN A 735 -0.91 -3.12 30.43
N GLN A 736 -0.97 -2.71 31.70
CA GLN A 736 -1.41 -1.37 32.08
C GLN A 736 -0.21 -0.50 32.44
N SER A 737 -0.21 0.78 32.01
CA SER A 737 0.86 1.75 32.30
C SER A 737 1.26 1.91 33.77
N SER A 738 0.42 1.49 34.71
CA SER A 738 0.71 1.53 36.15
C SER A 738 1.43 0.30 36.68
N HIS A 739 1.40 -0.83 35.96
CA HIS A 739 2.00 -2.12 36.32
C HIS A 739 1.67 -2.65 37.75
N VAL A 740 0.67 -2.07 38.42
CA VAL A 740 0.35 -2.39 39.84
C VAL A 740 -0.21 -3.82 39.97
N ARG A 741 -0.85 -4.32 38.90
CA ARG A 741 -1.55 -5.60 38.86
C ARG A 741 -0.66 -6.74 38.39
N ASP A 742 0.38 -6.44 37.64
CA ASP A 742 1.31 -7.37 37.00
C ASP A 742 1.90 -8.38 38.01
N LYS A 743 2.25 -7.90 39.22
CA LYS A 743 2.71 -8.79 40.30
C LYS A 743 1.68 -9.83 40.75
N THR A 744 0.40 -9.55 40.57
CA THR A 744 -0.67 -10.45 41.01
C THR A 744 -0.68 -11.75 40.22
N PHE A 745 -0.30 -11.73 38.94
CA PHE A 745 -0.17 -12.93 38.12
C PHE A 745 0.84 -13.93 38.68
N VAL A 746 1.92 -13.42 39.29
CA VAL A 746 2.90 -14.26 40.00
C VAL A 746 2.43 -14.60 41.42
N THR A 747 1.86 -13.65 42.18
CA THR A 747 1.55 -13.88 43.59
C THR A 747 0.39 -14.85 43.81
N TYR A 748 -0.63 -14.81 42.93
CA TYR A 748 -1.79 -15.68 43.05
C TYR A 748 -1.42 -17.16 42.97
N SER A 749 -0.37 -17.51 42.22
CA SER A 749 0.14 -18.88 42.10
C SER A 749 0.64 -19.49 43.40
N TYR A 750 0.74 -18.72 44.49
CA TYR A 750 1.08 -19.26 45.82
C TYR A 750 0.29 -18.64 46.97
N THR A 751 -0.62 -17.69 46.72
CA THR A 751 -1.53 -17.15 47.76
C THR A 751 -2.98 -17.61 47.60
N ASP A 752 -3.38 -18.00 46.39
CA ASP A 752 -4.75 -18.43 46.09
C ASP A 752 -4.95 -19.91 46.40
N SER A 753 -6.10 -20.27 46.98
CA SER A 753 -6.36 -21.65 47.41
C SER A 753 -6.51 -22.65 46.27
N THR A 754 -6.81 -22.19 45.05
CA THR A 754 -6.96 -23.02 43.86
C THR A 754 -5.63 -23.20 43.13
N MET A 755 -4.88 -22.12 42.90
CA MET A 755 -3.63 -22.19 42.12
C MET A 755 -2.40 -22.64 42.94
N ALA A 756 -2.35 -22.32 44.25
CA ALA A 756 -1.18 -22.63 45.08
C ALA A 756 -0.82 -24.13 45.17
N PRO A 757 -1.79 -25.06 45.29
CA PRO A 757 -1.50 -26.50 45.31
C PRO A 757 -0.80 -27.01 44.05
N TYR A 758 -1.17 -26.52 42.86
CA TYR A 758 -0.53 -26.90 41.60
C TYR A 758 0.92 -26.42 41.53
N MET A 759 1.18 -25.18 41.96
CA MET A 759 2.53 -24.64 41.99
C MET A 759 3.41 -25.39 43.01
N GLU A 760 2.87 -25.72 44.18
CA GLU A 760 3.58 -26.53 45.19
C GLU A 760 3.93 -27.92 44.65
N THR A 761 2.98 -28.55 43.95
CA THR A 761 3.18 -29.86 43.30
C THR A 761 4.24 -29.78 42.20
N LEU A 762 4.20 -28.75 41.35
CA LEU A 762 5.18 -28.51 40.31
C LEU A 762 6.58 -28.32 40.87
N VAL A 763 6.75 -27.45 41.87
CA VAL A 763 8.06 -27.18 42.48
C VAL A 763 8.65 -28.43 43.12
N ASN A 764 7.85 -29.19 43.86
CA ASN A 764 8.29 -30.45 44.47
C ASN A 764 8.71 -31.46 43.39
N ALA A 765 7.89 -31.65 42.35
CA ALA A 765 8.18 -32.59 41.27
C ALA A 765 9.44 -32.22 40.46
N LEU A 766 9.63 -30.92 40.16
CA LEU A 766 10.84 -30.40 39.52
C LEU A 766 12.06 -30.63 40.41
N TYR A 767 11.96 -30.35 41.71
CA TYR A 767 13.07 -30.55 42.64
C TYR A 767 13.44 -32.02 42.78
N GLU A 768 12.48 -32.93 42.92
CA GLU A 768 12.72 -34.38 42.98
C GLU A 768 13.43 -34.89 41.71
N LYS A 769 13.00 -34.45 40.52
CA LYS A 769 13.64 -34.80 39.24
C LYS A 769 15.06 -34.27 39.15
N TYR A 770 15.29 -33.02 39.58
CA TYR A 770 16.63 -32.44 39.63
C TYR A 770 17.56 -33.22 40.57
N MET A 771 17.07 -33.57 41.76
CA MET A 771 17.81 -34.35 42.77
C MET A 771 18.17 -35.76 42.28
N ALA A 772 17.30 -36.38 41.48
CA ALA A 772 17.54 -37.72 40.96
C ALA A 772 18.74 -37.77 39.99
N THR A 773 19.08 -36.66 39.34
CA THR A 773 20.13 -36.61 38.31
C THR A 773 21.38 -35.84 38.74
N HIS A 774 21.35 -35.10 39.86
CA HIS A 774 22.45 -34.26 40.31
C HIS A 774 22.99 -34.68 41.69
N SER A 775 24.29 -34.95 41.77
CA SER A 775 24.96 -35.35 43.02
C SER A 775 25.22 -34.20 44.00
N THR A 776 25.05 -32.94 43.58
CA THR A 776 25.18 -31.75 44.41
C THR A 776 24.18 -30.70 43.95
N VAL A 777 23.40 -30.16 44.88
CA VAL A 777 22.42 -29.09 44.61
C VAL A 777 23.08 -27.74 44.78
N THR A 778 22.97 -26.91 43.77
CA THR A 778 23.34 -25.50 43.87
C THR A 778 22.16 -24.65 43.42
N GLU A 779 21.99 -23.46 44.01
CA GLU A 779 20.92 -22.53 43.63
C GLU A 779 20.98 -22.23 42.12
N ILE A 780 22.17 -21.92 41.61
CA ILE A 780 22.36 -21.61 40.19
C ILE A 780 22.11 -22.81 39.27
N GLY A 781 22.45 -24.02 39.72
CA GLY A 781 22.20 -25.25 38.97
C GLY A 781 20.71 -25.54 38.86
N TYR A 782 19.97 -25.43 39.96
CA TYR A 782 18.52 -25.60 39.96
C TYR A 782 17.81 -24.49 39.19
N LEU A 783 18.25 -23.24 39.33
CA LEU A 783 17.67 -22.11 38.60
C LEU A 783 17.86 -22.24 37.08
N ASN A 784 19.01 -22.71 36.59
CA ASN A 784 19.20 -23.02 35.17
C ASN A 784 18.30 -24.18 34.70
N TYR A 785 18.08 -25.17 35.56
CA TYR A 785 17.21 -26.31 35.25
C TYR A 785 15.74 -25.91 35.10
N ILE A 786 15.21 -25.08 36.01
CA ILE A 786 13.83 -24.58 35.88
C ILE A 786 13.70 -23.51 34.79
N LEU A 787 14.76 -22.77 34.48
CA LEU A 787 14.80 -21.86 33.33
C LEU A 787 14.68 -22.66 32.02
N ALA A 788 15.42 -23.76 31.91
CA ALA A 788 15.30 -24.67 30.77
C ALA A 788 13.91 -25.29 30.67
N PHE A 789 13.25 -25.62 31.79
CA PHE A 789 11.85 -26.08 31.77
C PHE A 789 10.93 -25.03 31.13
N THR A 790 11.04 -23.76 31.52
CA THR A 790 10.20 -22.69 30.96
C THR A 790 10.51 -22.36 29.49
N GLN A 791 11.78 -22.47 29.08
CA GLN A 791 12.21 -22.25 27.68
C GLN A 791 11.67 -23.28 26.69
N TYR A 792 11.19 -24.43 27.19
CA TYR A 792 10.62 -25.51 26.38
C TYR A 792 9.08 -25.45 26.30
N ILE A 793 8.45 -24.45 26.92
CA ILE A 793 7.06 -24.11 26.67
C ILE A 793 6.97 -23.45 25.28
N GLU A 794 5.95 -23.80 24.50
CA GLU A 794 5.83 -23.29 23.13
C GLU A 794 5.59 -21.78 23.12
N TYR A 795 6.34 -21.05 22.29
CA TYR A 795 6.14 -19.62 22.10
C TYR A 795 4.90 -19.38 21.25
N GLN A 796 3.88 -18.73 21.80
CA GLN A 796 2.60 -18.45 21.13
C GLN A 796 2.26 -16.96 21.26
N TYR A 797 2.03 -16.27 20.14
CA TYR A 797 1.63 -14.85 20.15
C TYR A 797 0.20 -14.68 20.66
N ASP A 798 -0.05 -13.70 21.53
CA ASP A 798 -1.38 -13.50 22.11
C ASP A 798 -2.46 -13.12 21.10
N GLU A 799 -2.12 -12.36 20.05
CA GLU A 799 -3.11 -12.02 19.01
C GLU A 799 -3.62 -13.29 18.31
N GLU A 800 -2.73 -14.27 18.09
CA GLU A 800 -3.06 -15.54 17.44
C GLU A 800 -3.78 -16.49 18.41
N ALA A 801 -3.30 -16.60 19.66
CA ALA A 801 -3.83 -17.56 20.63
C ALA A 801 -5.08 -17.05 21.38
N MET A 802 -5.12 -15.76 21.71
CA MET A 802 -6.14 -15.14 22.58
C MET A 802 -6.98 -14.06 21.87
N GLY A 803 -6.63 -13.68 20.63
CA GLY A 803 -7.34 -12.67 19.84
C GLY A 803 -7.13 -11.23 20.31
N VAL A 804 -6.19 -10.99 21.23
CA VAL A 804 -5.84 -9.66 21.77
C VAL A 804 -4.35 -9.58 22.06
N GLU A 805 -3.72 -8.42 21.88
CA GLU A 805 -2.29 -8.24 22.21
C GLU A 805 -2.05 -8.14 23.73
N GLU A 806 -0.89 -8.64 24.18
CA GLU A 806 -0.34 -8.57 25.55
C GLU A 806 -1.28 -9.17 26.60
N TYR A 807 -1.74 -10.40 26.39
CA TYR A 807 -2.62 -11.13 27.29
C TYR A 807 -1.81 -11.88 28.36
N TRP A 808 -1.85 -11.40 29.60
CA TRP A 808 -1.10 -12.03 30.67
C TRP A 808 -1.81 -13.28 31.21
N LYS A 809 -1.12 -14.42 31.15
CA LYS A 809 -1.58 -15.70 31.70
C LYS A 809 -1.10 -15.90 33.15
N PHE A 810 -1.93 -16.52 33.98
CA PHE A 810 -1.46 -17.12 35.23
C PHE A 810 -0.61 -18.37 34.91
N PRO A 811 0.35 -18.75 35.77
CA PRO A 811 1.14 -19.97 35.58
C PRO A 811 0.32 -21.24 35.32
N LEU A 812 -0.86 -21.38 35.91
CA LEU A 812 -1.74 -22.52 35.66
C LEU A 812 -2.28 -22.55 34.23
N GLU A 813 -2.59 -21.38 33.65
CA GLU A 813 -2.99 -21.25 32.24
C GLU A 813 -1.83 -21.60 31.30
N THR A 814 -0.64 -21.05 31.53
CA THR A 814 0.56 -21.36 30.72
C THR A 814 0.89 -22.86 30.73
N LEU A 815 0.70 -23.52 31.88
CA LEU A 815 0.88 -24.97 32.02
C LEU A 815 -0.23 -25.73 31.28
N TYR A 816 -1.50 -25.36 31.47
CA TYR A 816 -2.62 -26.02 30.81
C TYR A 816 -2.56 -25.91 29.28
N ASP A 817 -2.31 -24.71 28.75
CA ASP A 817 -2.23 -24.44 27.31
C ASP A 817 -0.94 -25.00 26.68
N GLN A 818 0.09 -25.27 27.49
CA GLN A 818 1.44 -25.60 27.06
C GLN A 818 2.10 -24.54 26.14
N GLY A 819 1.61 -23.30 26.19
CA GLY A 819 2.11 -22.20 25.37
C GLY A 819 1.87 -20.81 25.97
N GLY A 820 2.72 -19.87 25.56
CA GLY A 820 2.68 -18.47 25.96
C GLY A 820 3.89 -17.71 25.42
N ASP A 821 3.90 -16.39 25.52
CA ASP A 821 4.96 -15.55 24.98
C ASP A 821 5.94 -15.05 26.07
N CYS A 822 6.44 -13.81 25.93
CA CYS A 822 7.50 -13.27 26.77
C CYS A 822 7.07 -13.12 28.24
N GLU A 823 5.91 -12.53 28.51
CA GLU A 823 5.42 -12.36 29.88
C GLU A 823 5.03 -13.69 30.51
N ASP A 824 4.36 -14.57 29.78
CA ASP A 824 3.77 -15.79 30.33
C ASP A 824 4.85 -16.73 30.86
N THR A 825 5.86 -16.96 30.02
CA THR A 825 7.02 -17.78 30.37
C THR A 825 7.85 -17.13 31.48
N SER A 826 7.92 -15.80 31.52
CA SER A 826 8.56 -15.04 32.60
C SER A 826 7.80 -15.17 33.93
N ILE A 827 6.49 -15.03 33.92
CA ILE A 827 5.61 -15.18 35.08
C ILE A 827 5.73 -16.61 35.64
N LEU A 828 5.68 -17.63 34.78
CA LEU A 828 5.87 -19.03 35.17
C LEU A 828 7.24 -19.26 35.82
N PHE A 829 8.33 -18.82 35.18
CA PHE A 829 9.68 -18.97 35.72
C PHE A 829 9.82 -18.29 37.08
N VAL A 830 9.36 -17.04 37.20
CA VAL A 830 9.45 -16.28 38.45
C VAL A 830 8.57 -16.90 39.54
N ALA A 831 7.39 -17.44 39.22
CA ALA A 831 6.54 -18.14 40.19
C ALA A 831 7.21 -19.39 40.76
N ILE A 832 7.79 -20.24 39.90
CA ILE A 832 8.53 -21.44 40.30
C ILE A 832 9.74 -21.06 41.16
N ALA A 833 10.54 -20.09 40.71
CA ALA A 833 11.72 -19.62 41.43
C ALA A 833 11.34 -18.99 42.79
N HIS A 834 10.28 -18.18 42.83
CA HIS A 834 9.80 -17.58 44.08
C HIS A 834 9.42 -18.65 45.10
N GLN A 835 8.58 -19.60 44.71
CA GLN A 835 8.04 -20.59 45.63
C GLN A 835 9.11 -21.60 46.08
N SER A 836 10.10 -21.88 45.23
CA SER A 836 11.30 -22.67 45.55
C SER A 836 12.08 -22.13 46.76
N ARG A 837 12.06 -20.80 46.99
CA ARG A 837 12.68 -20.19 48.20
C ARG A 837 12.04 -20.72 49.48
N SER A 838 10.71 -20.81 49.49
CA SER A 838 9.95 -21.23 50.67
C SER A 838 9.93 -22.74 50.84
N ILE A 839 9.79 -23.50 49.75
CA ILE A 839 9.64 -24.97 49.79
C ILE A 839 10.99 -25.65 49.99
N ILE A 840 12.02 -25.23 49.23
CA ILE A 840 13.34 -25.89 49.20
C ILE A 840 14.33 -25.20 50.16
N GLY A 841 14.11 -23.92 50.48
CA GLY A 841 14.98 -23.13 51.36
C GLY A 841 16.13 -22.43 50.64
N PHE A 842 16.03 -22.19 49.32
CA PHE A 842 17.02 -21.42 48.58
C PHE A 842 16.99 -19.94 48.94
N ASN A 843 18.17 -19.31 48.90
CA ASN A 843 18.37 -17.94 49.35
C ASN A 843 18.80 -17.03 48.19
N TYR A 844 17.83 -16.60 47.40
CA TYR A 844 17.95 -15.56 46.38
C TYR A 844 16.70 -14.66 46.39
N GLU A 845 16.77 -13.53 45.69
CA GLU A 845 15.65 -12.67 45.37
C GLU A 845 15.23 -12.91 43.92
N VAL A 846 13.94 -12.71 43.62
CA VAL A 846 13.37 -12.86 42.27
C VAL A 846 12.61 -11.60 41.89
N ALA A 847 12.59 -11.27 40.61
CA ALA A 847 11.82 -10.15 40.07
C ALA A 847 11.44 -10.43 38.61
N MET A 848 10.42 -9.74 38.14
CA MET A 848 10.16 -9.62 36.70
C MET A 848 10.70 -8.28 36.19
N GLN A 849 11.19 -8.28 34.96
CA GLN A 849 11.72 -7.09 34.34
C GLN A 849 11.12 -6.88 32.95
N LEU A 850 10.39 -5.77 32.81
CA LEU A 850 9.90 -5.30 31.53
C LEU A 850 11.01 -4.50 30.83
N LEU A 851 11.27 -4.85 29.57
CA LEU A 851 12.19 -4.18 28.65
C LEU A 851 11.38 -3.67 27.43
N PRO A 852 11.90 -2.72 26.64
CA PRO A 852 11.23 -2.30 25.42
C PRO A 852 10.99 -3.48 24.48
N GLY A 853 9.71 -3.87 24.30
CA GLY A 853 9.28 -4.97 23.44
C GLY A 853 9.69 -6.37 23.91
N HIS A 854 10.01 -6.56 25.20
CA HIS A 854 10.37 -7.87 25.75
C HIS A 854 10.16 -7.92 27.27
N MET A 855 9.85 -9.11 27.81
CA MET A 855 9.82 -9.37 29.25
C MET A 855 10.74 -10.55 29.58
N CYS A 856 11.46 -10.43 30.69
CA CYS A 856 12.32 -11.50 31.19
C CYS A 856 12.19 -11.70 32.71
N GLY A 857 12.55 -12.91 33.16
CA GLY A 857 12.80 -13.17 34.57
C GLY A 857 14.10 -12.54 35.05
N ALA A 858 14.21 -12.29 36.36
CA ALA A 858 15.41 -11.72 36.96
C ALA A 858 15.70 -12.32 38.35
N ILE A 859 16.94 -12.71 38.61
CA ILE A 859 17.37 -13.33 39.88
C ILE A 859 18.52 -12.56 40.52
N LYS A 860 18.49 -12.37 41.83
CA LYS A 860 19.60 -11.79 42.60
C LYS A 860 20.05 -12.75 43.70
N LEU A 861 21.26 -13.29 43.52
CA LEU A 861 21.85 -14.26 44.44
C LEU A 861 22.32 -13.58 45.73
N SER A 862 22.20 -14.27 46.87
CA SER A 862 22.66 -13.74 48.18
C SER A 862 24.19 -13.69 48.34
N GLY A 863 24.93 -14.31 47.43
CA GLY A 863 26.40 -14.29 47.36
C GLY A 863 26.96 -13.25 46.37
N SER A 864 28.27 -13.31 46.09
CA SER A 864 28.89 -12.40 45.10
C SER A 864 28.38 -12.70 43.68
N SER A 865 27.68 -11.74 43.07
CA SER A 865 27.25 -11.78 41.67
C SER A 865 28.34 -11.30 40.69
N ALA A 866 29.59 -11.11 41.14
CA ALA A 866 30.67 -10.50 40.35
C ALA A 866 31.03 -11.23 39.04
N SER A 867 30.58 -12.48 38.85
CA SER A 867 30.74 -13.25 37.61
C SER A 867 29.66 -13.02 36.56
N TYR A 868 28.57 -12.31 36.90
CA TYR A 868 27.41 -12.09 36.02
C TYR A 868 27.22 -10.61 35.73
N LYS A 869 26.72 -10.29 34.52
CA LYS A 869 26.21 -8.96 34.22
C LYS A 869 24.90 -8.78 34.98
N THR A 870 24.78 -7.67 35.71
CA THR A 870 23.60 -7.34 36.50
C THR A 870 23.02 -6.00 36.05
N ASN A 871 21.71 -5.84 36.24
CA ASN A 871 21.11 -4.52 36.21
C ASN A 871 21.57 -3.70 37.45
N PRO A 872 21.34 -2.39 37.51
CA PRO A 872 21.84 -1.58 38.63
C PRO A 872 21.18 -1.87 40.00
N SER A 873 20.06 -2.61 40.04
CA SER A 873 19.46 -3.16 41.26
C SER A 873 20.11 -4.49 41.71
N GLY A 874 21.07 -5.01 40.94
CA GLY A 874 21.84 -6.21 41.26
C GLY A 874 21.23 -7.53 40.77
N TYR A 875 20.20 -7.48 39.93
CA TYR A 875 19.56 -8.68 39.36
C TYR A 875 20.27 -9.14 38.09
N ILE A 876 20.30 -10.46 37.88
CA ILE A 876 20.86 -11.17 36.74
C ILE A 876 19.73 -11.51 35.77
N TYR A 877 19.98 -11.36 34.47
CA TYR A 877 19.03 -11.64 33.39
C TYR A 877 18.70 -13.14 33.29
N CYS A 878 17.45 -13.49 33.03
CA CYS A 878 17.00 -14.85 32.75
C CYS A 878 16.10 -14.86 31.51
N GLU A 879 16.61 -15.40 30.40
CA GLU A 879 15.85 -15.56 29.15
C GLU A 879 14.89 -16.74 29.26
N THR A 880 13.58 -16.50 29.12
CA THR A 880 12.57 -17.55 29.28
C THR A 880 11.98 -18.04 27.96
N THR A 881 12.19 -17.34 26.85
CA THR A 881 11.50 -17.64 25.58
C THR A 881 12.32 -18.48 24.61
N THR A 882 13.66 -18.45 24.75
CA THR A 882 14.56 -19.13 23.82
C THR A 882 15.38 -20.19 24.55
N THR A 883 15.42 -21.40 24.00
CA THR A 883 16.19 -22.53 24.55
C THR A 883 17.69 -22.27 24.58
N ASP A 884 18.39 -23.03 25.42
CA ASP A 884 19.86 -23.05 25.57
C ASP A 884 20.50 -21.81 26.21
N TYR A 885 19.71 -20.84 26.67
CA TYR A 885 20.22 -19.70 27.44
C TYR A 885 20.34 -20.05 28.93
N ARG A 886 21.50 -19.79 29.50
CA ARG A 886 21.72 -19.87 30.95
C ARG A 886 21.45 -18.52 31.62
N ILE A 887 21.28 -18.57 32.94
CA ILE A 887 21.21 -17.38 33.77
C ILE A 887 22.42 -16.48 33.55
N GLY A 888 22.14 -15.23 33.20
CA GLY A 888 23.13 -14.20 32.89
C GLY A 888 23.58 -14.15 31.43
N GLU A 889 23.12 -15.08 30.58
CA GLU A 889 23.32 -15.02 29.13
C GLU A 889 22.21 -14.17 28.50
N ILE A 890 22.59 -13.04 27.93
CA ILE A 890 21.68 -12.10 27.27
C ILE A 890 21.78 -12.36 25.76
N PRO A 891 20.67 -12.65 25.06
CA PRO A 891 20.69 -12.82 23.61
C PRO A 891 21.31 -11.62 22.87
N LYS A 892 22.03 -11.89 21.78
CA LYS A 892 22.82 -10.90 21.02
C LYS A 892 21.98 -10.01 20.08
N SER A 893 20.72 -9.75 20.40
CA SER A 893 19.85 -8.86 19.62
C SER A 893 20.27 -7.39 19.78
N ASN A 894 19.92 -6.55 18.80
CA ASN A 894 20.33 -5.14 18.78
C ASN A 894 19.77 -4.38 19.99
N ASN A 895 20.64 -4.11 20.98
CA ASN A 895 20.44 -3.26 22.18
C ASN A 895 19.88 -3.92 23.45
N MET A 896 19.60 -5.22 23.49
CA MET A 896 19.04 -5.84 24.71
C MET A 896 19.97 -5.80 25.92
N GLU A 897 21.27 -6.01 25.71
CA GLU A 897 22.28 -5.84 26.76
C GLU A 897 22.31 -4.39 27.28
N ALA A 898 22.13 -3.41 26.39
CA ALA A 898 22.10 -2.00 26.76
C ALA A 898 20.83 -1.64 27.55
N TYR A 899 19.67 -2.18 27.16
CA TYR A 899 18.41 -1.97 27.89
C TYR A 899 18.44 -2.61 29.27
N PHE A 900 18.94 -3.84 29.38
CA PHE A 900 19.03 -4.55 30.66
C PHE A 900 19.98 -3.85 31.65
N THR A 901 21.17 -3.44 31.19
CA THR A 901 22.17 -2.79 32.06
C THR A 901 21.83 -1.34 32.45
N GLN A 902 20.88 -0.71 31.75
CA GLN A 902 20.41 0.65 32.04
C GLN A 902 19.05 0.70 32.76
N ALA A 903 18.43 -0.46 32.99
CA ALA A 903 17.15 -0.57 33.69
C ALA A 903 17.30 -0.19 35.17
N THR A 904 17.13 1.08 35.47
CA THR A 904 16.94 1.54 36.86
C THR A 904 15.93 2.66 36.91
N TYR A 905 15.99 3.62 35.99
CA TYR A 905 14.97 4.65 35.79
C TYR A 905 15.31 5.36 34.46
N TYR A 906 14.66 4.99 33.35
CA TYR A 906 14.66 5.82 32.13
C TYR A 906 13.22 6.23 31.78
N ASN A 907 13.03 7.53 31.77
CA ASN A 907 11.78 8.25 31.56
C ASN A 907 11.35 8.25 30.08
N ASN A 908 11.35 7.07 29.45
CA ASN A 908 10.83 6.79 28.10
C ASN A 908 9.90 5.55 28.08
N GLY A 909 9.32 5.18 29.23
CA GLY A 909 8.07 4.40 29.28
C GLY A 909 8.14 2.87 29.41
N TYR A 910 9.30 2.21 29.31
CA TYR A 910 9.32 0.73 29.17
C TYR A 910 10.32 -0.03 30.07
N SER A 911 10.61 0.44 31.29
CA SER A 911 11.29 -0.44 32.26
C SER A 911 10.82 -0.21 33.69
N ALA A 912 9.92 -1.08 34.15
CA ALA A 912 9.54 -1.22 35.54
C ALA A 912 10.05 -2.57 36.05
N THR A 913 10.83 -2.57 37.13
CA THR A 913 11.13 -3.80 37.88
C THR A 913 10.00 -4.05 38.86
N VAL A 914 9.36 -5.20 38.77
CA VAL A 914 8.32 -5.62 39.71
C VAL A 914 8.97 -6.49 40.78
N GLU A 915 9.30 -5.90 41.93
CA GLU A 915 9.82 -6.64 43.08
C GLU A 915 8.68 -7.40 43.78
N ILE A 916 8.88 -8.70 43.93
CA ILE A 916 7.95 -9.61 44.62
C ILE A 916 8.54 -9.83 46.02
N ALA A 917 8.04 -9.08 47.00
CA ALA A 917 8.56 -9.03 48.37
C ALA A 917 8.11 -10.21 49.24
#